data_AF-A0A7L4NIY5-F1
#
_entry.id   AF-A0A7L4NIY5-F1
#
_cell.length_a   1.000
_cell.length_b   1.000
_cell.length_c   1.000
_cell.angle_alpha   90.00
_cell.angle_beta   90.00
_cell.angle_gamma   90.00
#
_symmetry.space_group_name_H-M   'P 1'
#
loop_
_entity.id
_entity.type
_entity.pdbx_description
1 polymer ?
#
loop_
_entity_poly.entity_id
_entity_poly.type
_entity_poly.pdbx_seq_one_letter_code
_entity_poly.pdbx_strand_id
1 'polypeptide(L)'
;LFLVLSTALCFAAPPKASVRWCTISSAEENKCNSLRDLMQQESVALNCLQKATYLDCIKAISNNEADAISLDGGHVFEAGLAPYKLKPIAAEVYEQNGGSITSYYAVAVVKKGTDFTINDLQGKTSCHTGLGRSAGWIIPIGTLLHRGDIKWDGKESGSIEQAVANFFSASCVPGATTDQKLCRQCKGDSKTKCSRTAPYSGYSGAFQCLKDGKGDVAFVKHTTVEENAPDEKGEYELLCLDGSRQPVDNYKDCHWARVPAHAVVARDDSKVNDIWSFVSKAQEKFGVGTTSTFRLFGPPGKKDPGLKDLLFKDSAIQLKRIPSLMDSQLYLGFEYYSAIQSLQKDQPSSNRRENKTRWCAVGKYEKSKCDLWSVMSNGDVECTVADNTDDCIVKIMKGEADAISLDGGFVYTAGVCGLVPVVGENYDGKHGLGCPPGSTSYFAVAVVKKSDGDITWNNLQGKKSCHTAVGRTAGWNIPMGLIHNKTGNCNFDEYFSMGCAPGSPPNSRLCQLCKGSGGVPPEKCVASSHEKYYGYTGALRCLVEQGDVAFIKHSIVEENTNGKNKEDWAKNLKMDQFELLCTDGRRENVMSYRNCHLAKVPTHAVITRPEKAKQVRELLERQEKLFGIKGVAKDKFKMFESQTKDLLFKDLTKCLVKLRDGITYKEFLGDQYYASVSSLNTCNPSGNCNSPRKK
;
A
#
# COMPACT_ATOMS: atom_id res chain seq x y z
N LEU A 1 37.14 48.21 -44.44
CA LEU A 1 37.33 47.72 -43.06
C LEU A 1 35.96 47.38 -42.49
N PHE A 2 35.58 46.10 -42.46
CA PHE A 2 34.33 45.65 -41.83
C PHE A 2 34.60 45.34 -40.36
N LEU A 3 33.95 46.07 -39.45
CA LEU A 3 33.92 45.76 -38.02
C LEU A 3 32.95 44.58 -37.79
N VAL A 4 33.45 43.47 -37.26
CA VAL A 4 32.64 42.35 -36.78
C VAL A 4 32.30 42.62 -35.30
N LEU A 5 31.05 42.98 -35.01
CA LEU A 5 30.51 42.91 -33.67
C LEU A 5 30.24 41.43 -33.33
N SER A 6 30.99 40.86 -32.39
CA SER A 6 30.63 39.60 -31.74
C SER A 6 29.59 39.86 -30.66
N THR A 7 28.35 39.47 -30.92
CA THR A 7 27.29 39.38 -29.91
C THR A 7 27.53 38.16 -29.03
N ALA A 8 27.99 38.39 -27.79
CA ALA A 8 28.03 37.35 -26.77
C ALA A 8 26.60 37.04 -26.31
N LEU A 9 26.04 35.90 -26.74
CA LEU A 9 24.83 35.34 -26.12
C LEU A 9 25.20 34.85 -24.72
N CYS A 10 24.83 35.62 -23.71
CA CYS A 10 24.85 35.20 -22.33
C CYS A 10 23.71 34.19 -22.11
N PHE A 11 24.00 32.89 -22.18
CA PHE A 11 23.07 31.87 -21.70
C PHE A 11 22.96 32.02 -20.17
N ALA A 12 21.92 32.71 -19.70
CA ALA A 12 21.58 32.72 -18.29
C ALA A 12 21.38 31.26 -17.86
N ALA A 13 22.20 30.79 -16.90
CA ALA A 13 22.03 29.47 -16.33
C ALA A 13 20.58 29.33 -15.84
N PRO A 14 19.92 28.18 -16.06
CA PRO A 14 18.54 27.98 -15.61
C PRO A 14 18.45 28.30 -14.11
N PRO A 15 17.39 29.00 -13.67
CA PRO A 15 17.26 29.41 -12.28
C PRO A 15 17.29 28.17 -11.39
N LYS A 16 18.18 28.22 -10.40
CA LYS A 16 18.37 27.18 -9.41
C LYS A 16 17.03 26.85 -8.73
N ALA A 17 16.63 25.58 -8.74
CA ALA A 17 15.41 25.14 -8.08
C ALA A 17 15.45 25.53 -6.59
N SER A 18 14.31 25.93 -6.02
CA SER A 18 14.22 26.39 -4.64
C SER A 18 13.03 25.79 -3.89
N VAL A 19 13.31 25.27 -2.70
CA VAL A 19 12.36 24.68 -1.76
C VAL A 19 12.17 25.63 -0.58
N ARG A 20 10.91 26.00 -0.29
CA ARG A 20 10.53 26.80 0.88
C ARG A 20 10.04 25.89 1.99
N TRP A 21 10.86 25.70 3.03
CA TRP A 21 10.52 24.91 4.19
C TRP A 21 9.76 25.77 5.21
N CYS A 22 8.59 25.31 5.64
CA CYS A 22 7.81 26.01 6.66
C CYS A 22 8.21 25.55 8.06
N THR A 23 8.47 26.49 8.95
CA THR A 23 8.81 26.25 10.36
C THR A 23 7.73 26.86 11.27
N ILE A 24 7.59 26.32 12.48
CA ILE A 24 6.53 26.71 13.44
C ILE A 24 7.07 27.35 14.72
N SER A 25 8.39 27.56 14.80
CA SER A 25 9.03 28.21 15.94
C SER A 25 10.34 28.88 15.54
N SER A 26 10.80 29.85 16.32
CA SER A 26 12.06 30.54 16.06
C SER A 26 13.28 29.62 16.23
N ALA A 27 13.22 28.64 17.15
CA ALA A 27 14.28 27.64 17.29
C ALA A 27 14.40 26.76 16.03
N GLU A 28 13.26 26.36 15.47
CA GLU A 28 13.20 25.58 14.24
C GLU A 28 13.63 26.38 13.01
N GLU A 29 13.21 27.65 12.93
CA GLU A 29 13.65 28.60 11.90
C GLU A 29 15.17 28.80 11.92
N ASN A 30 15.78 28.93 13.10
CA ASN A 30 17.24 29.03 13.23
C ASN A 30 17.95 27.77 12.73
N LYS A 31 17.43 26.58 13.05
CA LYS A 31 17.97 25.31 12.52
C LYS A 31 17.81 25.22 11.00
N CYS A 32 16.68 25.67 10.46
CA CYS A 32 16.43 25.74 9.02
C CYS A 32 17.41 26.67 8.31
N ASN A 33 17.62 27.88 8.83
CA ASN A 33 18.57 28.84 8.26
C ASN A 33 20.01 28.32 8.30
N SER A 34 20.39 27.64 9.38
CA SER A 34 21.69 26.94 9.46
C SER A 34 21.83 25.87 8.38
N LEU A 35 20.78 25.06 8.15
CA LEU A 35 20.76 24.06 7.09
C LEU A 35 20.85 24.69 5.69
N ARG A 36 20.14 25.81 5.46
CA ARG A 36 20.22 26.57 4.20
C ARG A 36 21.65 26.96 3.92
N ASP A 37 22.33 27.56 4.89
CA ASP A 37 23.68 28.11 4.72
C ASP A 37 24.69 27.00 4.39
N LEU A 38 24.53 25.83 4.99
CA LEU A 38 25.35 24.64 4.71
C LEU A 38 25.05 23.97 3.37
N MET A 39 23.88 24.25 2.77
CA MET A 39 23.42 23.66 1.51
C MET A 39 23.49 24.63 0.32
N GLN A 40 24.09 25.82 0.48
CA GLN A 40 24.12 26.86 -0.55
C GLN A 40 24.75 26.41 -1.87
N GLN A 41 25.70 25.48 -1.85
CA GLN A 41 26.40 24.98 -3.04
C GLN A 41 25.67 23.86 -3.80
N GLU A 42 24.60 23.30 -3.23
CA GLU A 42 23.87 22.18 -3.85
C GLU A 42 22.97 22.63 -5.01
N SER A 43 22.44 21.72 -5.82
CA SER A 43 21.59 22.08 -6.98
C SER A 43 20.23 22.68 -6.60
N VAL A 44 19.73 22.41 -5.39
CA VAL A 44 18.44 22.90 -4.89
C VAL A 44 18.69 23.82 -3.70
N ALA A 45 18.21 25.07 -3.78
CA ALA A 45 18.30 26.06 -2.70
C ALA A 45 17.20 25.84 -1.65
N LEU A 46 17.49 26.15 -0.38
CA LEU A 46 16.51 26.17 0.71
C LEU A 46 16.13 27.61 1.06
N ASN A 47 14.86 27.87 1.29
CA ASN A 47 14.36 29.07 1.94
C ASN A 47 13.52 28.66 3.15
N CYS A 48 13.60 29.43 4.24
CA CYS A 48 12.88 29.12 5.47
C CYS A 48 11.76 30.14 5.66
N LEU A 49 10.57 29.67 6.04
CA LEU A 49 9.39 30.50 6.27
C LEU A 49 8.76 30.12 7.61
N GLN A 50 8.90 30.99 8.60
CA GLN A 50 8.24 30.80 9.89
C GLN A 50 6.76 31.20 9.83
N LYS A 51 5.90 30.33 10.35
CA LYS A 51 4.49 30.62 10.67
C LYS A 51 4.23 30.36 12.16
N ALA A 52 3.09 30.83 12.67
CA ALA A 52 2.75 30.67 14.09
C ALA A 52 2.30 29.23 14.43
N THR A 53 1.65 28.54 13.48
CA THR A 53 1.10 27.20 13.70
C THR A 53 1.35 26.29 12.50
N TYR A 54 1.31 24.98 12.73
CA TYR A 54 1.38 23.99 11.65
C TYR A 54 0.21 24.14 10.66
N LEU A 55 -0.96 24.59 11.12
CA LEU A 55 -2.12 24.82 10.26
C LEU A 55 -1.87 26.02 9.33
N ASP A 56 -1.20 27.06 9.81
CA ASP A 56 -0.77 28.18 8.98
C ASP A 56 0.29 27.74 7.96
N CYS A 57 1.16 26.79 8.32
CA CYS A 57 2.05 26.14 7.35
C CYS A 57 1.28 25.32 6.31
N ILE A 58 0.27 24.53 6.70
CA ILE A 58 -0.58 23.77 5.77
C ILE A 58 -1.27 24.74 4.80
N LYS A 59 -1.86 25.83 5.30
CA LYS A 59 -2.46 26.89 4.47
C LYS A 59 -1.44 27.54 3.55
N ALA A 60 -0.26 27.89 4.07
CA ALA A 60 0.82 28.48 3.28
C ALA A 60 1.29 27.53 2.17
N ILE A 61 1.39 26.23 2.43
CA ILE A 61 1.69 25.24 1.39
C ILE A 61 0.53 25.15 0.39
N SER A 62 -0.71 25.07 0.84
CA SER A 62 -1.87 25.06 -0.07
C SER A 62 -1.93 26.31 -0.95
N ASN A 63 -1.55 27.48 -0.43
CA ASN A 63 -1.56 28.78 -1.12
C ASN A 63 -0.29 29.05 -1.93
N ASN A 64 0.63 28.08 -2.03
CA ASN A 64 1.92 28.25 -2.71
C ASN A 64 2.82 29.35 -2.12
N GLU A 65 2.74 29.60 -0.81
CA GLU A 65 3.65 30.46 -0.03
C GLU A 65 4.84 29.68 0.56
N ALA A 66 4.60 28.41 0.92
CA ALA A 66 5.62 27.43 1.34
C ALA A 66 5.54 26.18 0.47
N ASP A 67 6.50 25.26 0.57
CA ASP A 67 6.54 24.03 -0.23
C ASP A 67 6.44 22.75 0.58
N ALA A 68 7.01 22.72 1.80
CA ALA A 68 7.02 21.51 2.63
C ALA A 68 7.04 21.80 4.13
N ILE A 69 6.54 20.84 4.92
CA ILE A 69 6.66 20.75 6.38
C ILE A 69 6.58 19.28 6.81
N SER A 70 7.31 18.90 7.86
CA SER A 70 7.15 17.59 8.51
C SER A 70 6.00 17.62 9.52
N LEU A 71 5.05 16.69 9.41
CA LEU A 71 3.84 16.65 10.24
C LEU A 71 3.67 15.30 10.95
N ASP A 72 3.09 15.36 12.14
CA ASP A 72 2.55 14.20 12.85
C ASP A 72 1.37 13.58 12.07
N GLY A 73 1.15 12.27 12.20
CA GLY A 73 0.08 11.55 11.50
C GLY A 73 -1.32 12.16 11.67
N GLY A 74 -1.63 12.74 12.83
CA GLY A 74 -2.89 13.48 13.04
C GLY A 74 -3.00 14.76 12.20
N HIS A 75 -1.91 15.48 12.02
CA HIS A 75 -1.88 16.68 11.16
C HIS A 75 -1.75 16.32 9.67
N VAL A 76 -1.18 15.17 9.32
CA VAL A 76 -1.21 14.63 7.94
C VAL A 76 -2.65 14.35 7.50
N PHE A 77 -3.50 13.88 8.43
CA PHE A 77 -4.94 13.73 8.17
C PHE A 77 -5.55 15.07 7.77
N GLU A 78 -5.39 16.11 8.61
CA GLU A 78 -5.92 17.45 8.36
C GLU A 78 -5.39 18.06 7.06
N ALA A 79 -4.07 17.94 6.82
CA ALA A 79 -3.40 18.44 5.63
C ALA A 79 -3.93 17.82 4.33
N GLY A 80 -4.42 16.58 4.37
CA GLY A 80 -5.00 15.90 3.21
C GLY A 80 -6.47 16.21 2.95
N LEU A 81 -7.18 16.85 3.89
CA LEU A 81 -8.58 17.24 3.68
C LEU A 81 -8.70 18.41 2.70
N ALA A 82 -9.88 18.56 2.10
CA ALA A 82 -10.22 19.78 1.37
C ALA A 82 -10.29 20.97 2.36
N PRO A 83 -9.81 22.17 1.98
CA PRO A 83 -9.33 22.54 0.64
C PRO A 83 -7.85 22.22 0.36
N TYR A 84 -7.07 21.79 1.35
CA TYR A 84 -5.59 21.71 1.28
C TYR A 84 -5.06 20.60 0.38
N LYS A 85 -5.62 19.38 0.49
CA LYS A 85 -5.28 18.19 -0.34
C LYS A 85 -3.77 17.92 -0.46
N LEU A 86 -2.99 18.17 0.59
CA LEU A 86 -1.56 17.89 0.60
C LEU A 86 -1.30 16.39 0.69
N LYS A 87 -0.19 15.94 0.10
CA LYS A 87 0.24 14.54 0.11
C LYS A 87 1.53 14.33 0.91
N PRO A 88 1.67 13.20 1.62
CA PRO A 88 2.93 12.82 2.23
C PRO A 88 3.92 12.35 1.16
N ILE A 89 5.13 12.91 1.13
CA ILE A 89 6.15 12.65 0.10
C ILE A 89 7.41 11.97 0.64
N ALA A 90 7.69 12.10 1.94
CA ALA A 90 8.76 11.40 2.63
C ALA A 90 8.32 11.07 4.06
N ALA A 91 8.59 9.84 4.51
CA ALA A 91 8.31 9.39 5.87
C ALA A 91 9.61 9.37 6.69
N GLU A 92 9.55 9.78 7.94
CA GLU A 92 10.60 9.49 8.90
C GLU A 92 10.73 7.99 9.15
N VAL A 93 11.95 7.56 9.36
CA VAL A 93 12.27 6.18 9.72
C VAL A 93 12.94 6.18 11.09
N TYR A 94 12.54 5.23 11.92
CA TYR A 94 13.07 5.04 13.26
C TYR A 94 13.79 3.68 13.35
N GLU A 95 14.76 3.61 14.25
CA GLU A 95 15.49 2.38 14.55
C GLU A 95 14.63 1.41 15.39
N GLN A 96 14.75 0.11 15.12
CA GLN A 96 14.12 -0.95 15.90
C GLN A 96 15.06 -2.15 15.97
N ASN A 97 15.07 -2.89 17.08
CA ASN A 97 15.84 -4.15 17.18
C ASN A 97 15.53 -5.07 15.99
N GLY A 98 16.53 -5.28 15.12
CA GLY A 98 16.42 -6.10 13.91
C GLY A 98 16.08 -5.36 12.60
N GLY A 99 16.01 -4.02 12.59
CA GLY A 99 15.79 -3.27 11.34
C GLY A 99 15.41 -1.79 11.53
N SER A 100 14.64 -1.27 10.58
CA SER A 100 14.13 0.10 10.60
C SER A 100 12.66 0.15 10.21
N ILE A 101 11.89 1.06 10.83
CA ILE A 101 10.43 1.14 10.68
C ILE A 101 9.96 2.56 10.40
N THR A 102 8.90 2.72 9.60
CA THR A 102 8.22 4.01 9.35
C THR A 102 6.94 4.14 10.21
N SER A 103 7.00 3.67 11.44
CA SER A 103 5.88 3.65 12.38
C SER A 103 6.42 3.73 13.79
N TYR A 104 5.58 4.11 14.75
CA TYR A 104 5.94 4.07 16.16
C TYR A 104 4.76 3.62 17.01
N TYR A 105 5.02 3.19 18.23
CA TYR A 105 4.01 2.81 19.19
C TYR A 105 3.59 4.00 20.05
N ALA A 106 2.28 4.24 20.12
CA ALA A 106 1.64 5.15 21.07
C ALA A 106 1.41 4.40 22.40
N VAL A 107 1.87 5.00 23.50
CA VAL A 107 1.85 4.39 24.84
C VAL A 107 1.37 5.40 25.88
N ALA A 108 0.85 4.88 26.99
CA ALA A 108 0.49 5.64 28.18
C ALA A 108 1.50 5.33 29.28
N VAL A 109 2.32 6.31 29.66
CA VAL A 109 3.39 6.17 30.66
C VAL A 109 2.89 6.69 32.01
N VAL A 110 3.19 5.95 33.08
CA VAL A 110 2.87 6.30 34.46
C VAL A 110 4.10 6.13 35.36
N LYS A 111 4.08 6.75 36.54
CA LYS A 111 5.10 6.51 37.56
C LYS A 111 4.85 5.18 38.26
N LYS A 112 5.92 4.43 38.49
CA LYS A 112 5.93 3.22 39.31
C LYS A 112 5.55 3.55 40.75
N GLY A 113 4.88 2.62 41.43
CA GLY A 113 4.39 2.81 42.81
C GLY A 113 3.03 3.51 42.91
N THR A 114 2.40 3.82 41.77
CA THR A 114 0.96 4.09 41.72
C THR A 114 0.21 2.78 41.39
N ASP A 115 -1.06 2.63 41.77
CA ASP A 115 -1.77 1.34 41.61
C ASP A 115 -2.89 1.35 40.54
N PHE A 116 -3.14 2.49 39.90
CA PHE A 116 -4.28 2.65 38.99
C PHE A 116 -4.05 2.02 37.61
N THR A 117 -5.06 1.41 37.01
CA THR A 117 -4.97 0.83 35.67
C THR A 117 -5.59 1.76 34.62
N ILE A 118 -5.70 1.31 33.38
CA ILE A 118 -6.47 2.02 32.35
C ILE A 118 -7.93 2.25 32.77
N ASN A 119 -8.50 1.34 33.58
CA ASN A 119 -9.90 1.41 34.04
C ASN A 119 -10.12 2.53 35.08
N ASP A 120 -9.04 3.04 35.67
CA ASP A 120 -9.05 3.97 36.80
C ASP A 120 -8.63 5.40 36.40
N LEU A 121 -8.64 5.69 35.08
CA LEU A 121 -8.19 6.98 34.54
C LEU A 121 -9.17 8.14 34.77
N GLN A 122 -10.45 7.84 35.06
CA GLN A 122 -11.43 8.87 35.34
C GLN A 122 -11.06 9.66 36.61
N GLY A 123 -11.08 10.99 36.51
CA GLY A 123 -10.71 11.89 37.60
C GLY A 123 -9.20 12.04 37.82
N LYS A 124 -8.35 11.32 37.07
CA LYS A 124 -6.88 11.52 37.10
C LYS A 124 -6.48 12.78 36.36
N THR A 125 -5.22 13.17 36.51
CA THR A 125 -4.59 14.24 35.76
C THR A 125 -3.78 13.70 34.58
N SER A 126 -3.75 14.40 33.45
CA SER A 126 -3.13 13.88 32.22
C SER A 126 -2.22 14.88 31.50
N CYS A 127 -1.15 14.36 30.91
CA CYS A 127 -0.19 15.10 30.10
C CYS A 127 -0.24 14.62 28.64
N HIS A 128 -0.49 15.54 27.71
CA HIS A 128 -0.67 15.24 26.30
C HIS A 128 0.38 15.95 25.44
N THR A 129 0.84 15.31 24.35
CA THR A 129 1.80 15.96 23.43
C THR A 129 1.25 17.18 22.69
N GLY A 130 -0.08 17.31 22.64
CA GLY A 130 -0.80 18.39 21.96
C GLY A 130 -2.11 17.92 21.32
N LEU A 131 -3.06 18.84 21.20
CA LEU A 131 -4.37 18.61 20.58
C LEU A 131 -4.21 18.18 19.12
N GLY A 132 -4.90 17.10 18.73
CA GLY A 132 -4.88 16.57 17.35
C GLY A 132 -3.66 15.73 16.99
N ARG A 133 -2.73 15.47 17.92
CA ARG A 133 -1.56 14.59 17.66
C ARG A 133 -1.90 13.12 17.86
N SER A 134 -1.19 12.26 17.14
CA SER A 134 -1.45 10.81 17.10
C SER A 134 -1.39 10.17 18.49
N ALA A 135 -0.20 10.09 19.09
CA ALA A 135 -0.02 9.41 20.38
C ALA A 135 -0.54 10.21 21.58
N GLY A 136 -0.54 11.54 21.50
CA GLY A 136 -0.93 12.39 22.62
C GLY A 136 -2.41 12.73 22.68
N TRP A 137 -3.20 12.52 21.61
CA TRP A 137 -4.61 12.90 21.60
C TRP A 137 -5.48 11.87 20.87
N ILE A 138 -5.25 11.64 19.58
CA ILE A 138 -6.13 10.82 18.74
C ILE A 138 -6.24 9.39 19.29
N ILE A 139 -5.10 8.72 19.52
CA ILE A 139 -5.07 7.36 20.03
C ILE A 139 -5.68 7.27 21.44
N PRO A 140 -5.24 8.05 22.43
CA PRO A 140 -5.76 7.89 23.78
C PRO A 140 -7.25 8.24 23.90
N ILE A 141 -7.69 9.34 23.31
CA ILE A 141 -9.10 9.74 23.40
C ILE A 141 -10.00 8.79 22.60
N GLY A 142 -9.58 8.38 21.39
CA GLY A 142 -10.31 7.39 20.59
C GLY A 142 -10.45 6.04 21.30
N THR A 143 -9.40 5.60 22.00
CA THR A 143 -9.43 4.36 22.79
C THR A 143 -10.43 4.44 23.94
N LEU A 144 -10.40 5.53 24.71
CA LEU A 144 -11.30 5.74 25.85
C LEU A 144 -12.77 5.87 25.43
N LEU A 145 -13.04 6.47 24.27
CA LEU A 145 -14.39 6.52 23.69
C LEU A 145 -14.86 5.13 23.25
N HIS A 146 -14.03 4.38 22.53
CA HIS A 146 -14.41 3.06 22.02
C HIS A 146 -14.71 2.06 23.15
N ARG A 147 -13.98 2.17 24.27
CA ARG A 147 -14.22 1.40 25.49
C ARG A 147 -15.46 1.85 26.27
N GLY A 148 -16.01 3.03 25.96
CA GLY A 148 -17.13 3.63 26.68
C GLY A 148 -16.74 4.32 28.00
N ASP A 149 -15.44 4.51 28.24
CA ASP A 149 -14.91 5.21 29.43
C ASP A 149 -15.24 6.71 29.36
N ILE A 150 -15.06 7.32 28.18
CA ILE A 150 -15.56 8.66 27.87
C ILE A 150 -16.89 8.53 27.16
N LYS A 151 -17.92 9.21 27.67
CA LYS A 151 -19.24 9.30 27.03
C LYS A 151 -19.31 10.57 26.18
N TRP A 152 -19.41 10.39 24.87
CA TRP A 152 -19.58 11.49 23.91
C TRP A 152 -20.42 11.00 22.74
N ASP A 153 -21.62 11.58 22.59
CA ASP A 153 -22.62 11.14 21.62
C ASP A 153 -22.53 11.94 20.29
N GLY A 154 -21.39 12.59 20.04
CA GLY A 154 -21.17 13.44 18.87
C GLY A 154 -21.17 14.93 19.19
N LYS A 155 -20.94 15.75 18.17
CA LYS A 155 -20.76 17.21 18.29
C LYS A 155 -22.03 17.91 18.76
N GLU A 156 -23.21 17.33 18.51
CA GLU A 156 -24.48 17.85 19.04
C GLU A 156 -24.52 17.82 20.58
N SER A 157 -23.86 16.84 21.20
CA SER A 157 -23.81 16.71 22.67
C SER A 157 -22.77 17.63 23.35
N GLY A 158 -21.91 18.28 22.56
CA GLY A 158 -20.79 19.10 23.02
C GLY A 158 -19.50 18.79 22.27
N SER A 159 -18.45 19.56 22.51
CA SER A 159 -17.15 19.31 21.87
C SER A 159 -16.45 18.12 22.53
N ILE A 160 -15.63 17.39 21.76
CA ILE A 160 -14.85 16.28 22.31
C ILE A 160 -13.90 16.74 23.41
N GLU A 161 -13.35 17.96 23.28
CA GLU A 161 -12.52 18.60 24.30
C GLU A 161 -13.26 18.74 25.63
N GLN A 162 -14.55 19.11 25.61
CA GLN A 162 -15.38 19.21 26.82
C GLN A 162 -15.61 17.84 27.45
N ALA A 163 -15.88 16.80 26.65
CA ALA A 163 -16.04 15.44 27.16
C ALA A 163 -14.75 14.94 27.85
N VAL A 164 -13.59 15.22 27.26
CA VAL A 164 -12.28 14.92 27.86
C VAL A 164 -12.04 15.73 29.13
N ALA A 165 -12.41 17.01 29.15
CA ALA A 165 -12.30 17.89 30.32
C ALA A 165 -13.22 17.49 31.48
N ASN A 166 -14.31 16.77 31.19
CA ASN A 166 -15.19 16.18 32.20
C ASN A 166 -14.66 14.85 32.73
N PHE A 167 -13.91 14.10 31.90
CA PHE A 167 -13.33 12.82 32.28
C PHE A 167 -12.09 12.97 33.17
N PHE A 168 -11.14 13.83 32.81
CA PHE A 168 -9.95 14.11 33.63
C PHE A 168 -10.21 15.27 34.61
N SER A 169 -9.59 15.25 35.78
CA SER A 169 -9.77 16.33 36.76
C SER A 169 -9.05 17.62 36.36
N ALA A 170 -7.89 17.48 35.72
CA ALA A 170 -7.11 18.56 35.09
C ALA A 170 -6.09 17.97 34.11
N SER A 171 -5.77 18.68 33.03
CA SER A 171 -4.81 18.20 32.02
C SER A 171 -3.86 19.29 31.58
N CYS A 172 -2.80 18.88 30.88
CA CYS A 172 -2.08 19.74 29.95
C CYS A 172 -2.23 19.23 28.51
N VAL A 173 -2.98 19.98 27.71
CA VAL A 173 -3.26 19.70 26.29
C VAL A 173 -2.85 20.92 25.44
N PRO A 174 -1.57 21.01 25.04
CA PRO A 174 -1.06 22.09 24.19
C PRO A 174 -1.89 22.27 22.90
N GLY A 175 -2.38 23.49 22.66
CA GLY A 175 -3.26 23.84 21.55
C GLY A 175 -4.76 23.84 21.87
N ALA A 176 -5.18 23.41 23.07
CA ALA A 176 -6.55 23.60 23.52
C ALA A 176 -6.83 25.08 23.82
N THR A 177 -7.96 25.60 23.36
CA THR A 177 -8.35 27.01 23.52
C THR A 177 -9.69 27.21 24.23
N THR A 178 -10.52 26.17 24.25
CA THR A 178 -11.93 26.25 24.64
C THR A 178 -12.18 25.91 26.11
N ASP A 179 -11.31 25.11 26.74
CA ASP A 179 -11.52 24.61 28.11
C ASP A 179 -10.31 24.86 29.01
N GLN A 180 -10.55 25.52 30.16
CA GLN A 180 -9.50 25.86 31.11
C GLN A 180 -8.93 24.63 31.84
N LYS A 181 -9.70 23.55 32.03
CA LYS A 181 -9.20 22.32 32.68
C LYS A 181 -8.13 21.64 31.83
N LEU A 182 -8.28 21.67 30.50
CA LEU A 182 -7.31 21.08 29.57
C LEU A 182 -5.97 21.83 29.55
N CYS A 183 -5.94 23.07 30.01
CA CYS A 183 -4.75 23.91 30.08
C CYS A 183 -4.25 24.13 31.52
N ARG A 184 -4.87 23.49 32.51
CA ARG A 184 -4.64 23.77 33.93
C ARG A 184 -3.26 23.32 34.38
N GLN A 185 -2.81 22.14 33.93
CA GLN A 185 -1.53 21.55 34.32
C GLN A 185 -0.35 22.04 33.45
N CYS A 186 -0.60 22.85 32.43
CA CYS A 186 0.47 23.32 31.56
C CYS A 186 1.38 24.36 32.23
N LYS A 187 2.68 24.27 31.94
CA LYS A 187 3.72 25.19 32.45
C LYS A 187 3.89 26.39 31.53
N GLY A 188 4.06 27.58 32.12
CA GLY A 188 4.27 28.85 31.42
C GLY A 188 3.31 29.95 31.89
N ASP A 189 3.37 31.11 31.23
CA ASP A 189 2.49 32.24 31.55
C ASP A 189 1.03 31.94 31.20
N SER A 190 0.09 32.59 31.88
CA SER A 190 -1.35 32.34 31.69
C SER A 190 -1.82 32.40 30.23
N LYS A 191 -1.18 33.24 29.39
CA LYS A 191 -1.48 33.39 27.96
C LYS A 191 -0.79 32.36 27.07
N THR A 192 0.39 31.86 27.44
CA THR A 192 1.24 31.03 26.56
C THR A 192 1.42 29.60 27.04
N LYS A 193 1.02 29.28 28.29
CA LYS A 193 1.20 27.96 28.91
C LYS A 193 0.57 26.83 28.10
N CYS A 194 -0.54 27.09 27.41
CA CYS A 194 -1.23 26.08 26.59
C CYS A 194 -0.91 26.21 25.10
N SER A 195 0.08 27.02 24.72
CA SER A 195 0.53 27.13 23.33
C SER A 195 1.06 25.79 22.81
N ARG A 196 0.98 25.58 21.50
CA ARG A 196 1.60 24.42 20.82
C ARG A 196 3.14 24.42 20.90
N THR A 197 3.73 25.55 21.28
CA THR A 197 5.18 25.72 21.53
C THR A 197 5.52 25.80 23.02
N ALA A 198 4.55 25.54 23.91
CA ALA A 198 4.77 25.61 25.36
C ALA A 198 5.76 24.54 25.86
N PRO A 199 6.40 24.72 27.03
CA PRO A 199 7.37 23.79 27.58
C PRO A 199 6.90 22.33 27.74
N TYR A 200 5.60 22.12 27.97
CA TYR A 200 5.00 20.77 28.06
C TYR A 200 4.43 20.24 26.73
N SER A 201 4.71 20.92 25.61
CA SER A 201 4.37 20.45 24.27
C SER A 201 5.35 19.40 23.75
N GLY A 202 4.88 18.56 22.83
CA GLY A 202 5.67 17.47 22.31
C GLY A 202 5.80 16.30 23.26
N TYR A 203 6.53 15.28 22.81
CA TYR A 203 6.69 14.04 23.57
C TYR A 203 7.49 14.27 24.84
N SER A 204 8.62 14.97 24.71
CA SER A 204 9.49 15.31 25.84
C SER A 204 8.81 16.26 26.82
N GLY A 205 8.04 17.23 26.35
CA GLY A 205 7.28 18.13 27.22
C GLY A 205 6.15 17.41 27.99
N ALA A 206 5.40 16.52 27.33
CA ALA A 206 4.37 15.72 28.00
C ALA A 206 4.96 14.76 29.04
N PHE A 207 6.12 14.16 28.75
CA PHE A 207 6.86 13.36 29.72
C PHE A 207 7.40 14.22 30.89
N GLN A 208 7.90 15.42 30.62
CA GLN A 208 8.33 16.35 31.66
C GLN A 208 7.16 16.76 32.57
N CYS A 209 5.96 16.94 32.02
CA CYS A 209 4.73 17.18 32.78
C CYS A 209 4.43 16.04 33.79
N LEU A 210 4.58 14.77 33.37
CA LEU A 210 4.50 13.62 34.27
C LEU A 210 5.62 13.62 35.30
N LYS A 211 6.87 13.85 34.87
CA LYS A 211 8.04 13.88 35.75
C LYS A 211 7.88 14.92 36.86
N ASP A 212 7.43 16.12 36.52
CA ASP A 212 7.16 17.24 37.43
C ASP A 212 5.95 17.00 38.35
N GLY A 213 5.25 15.86 38.24
CA GLY A 213 4.08 15.53 39.05
C GLY A 213 2.84 16.37 38.72
N LYS A 214 2.78 16.91 37.50
CA LYS A 214 1.63 17.68 37.01
C LYS A 214 0.60 16.81 36.28
N GLY A 215 0.92 15.56 35.99
CA GLY A 215 -0.03 14.56 35.50
C GLY A 215 0.24 13.21 36.15
N ASP A 216 -0.79 12.38 36.28
CA ASP A 216 -0.68 10.99 36.69
C ASP A 216 -0.25 10.09 35.53
N VAL A 217 -0.65 10.45 34.30
CA VAL A 217 -0.34 9.73 33.06
C VAL A 217 0.17 10.68 31.97
N ALA A 218 1.18 10.25 31.21
CA ALA A 218 1.62 10.92 29.98
C ALA A 218 1.35 10.05 28.75
N PHE A 219 0.67 10.63 27.76
CA PHE A 219 0.41 9.97 26.48
C PHE A 219 1.48 10.36 25.47
N VAL A 220 2.38 9.43 25.14
CA VAL A 220 3.63 9.67 24.38
C VAL A 220 3.98 8.50 23.45
N LYS A 221 5.13 8.54 22.78
CA LYS A 221 5.66 7.41 21.99
C LYS A 221 6.57 6.53 22.84
N HIS A 222 6.70 5.26 22.48
CA HIS A 222 7.52 4.27 23.21
C HIS A 222 8.97 4.69 23.51
N THR A 223 9.63 5.46 22.63
CA THR A 223 11.03 5.89 22.85
C THR A 223 11.18 7.08 23.81
N THR A 224 10.07 7.67 24.27
CA THR A 224 10.12 8.98 24.96
C THR A 224 10.85 8.91 26.30
N VAL A 225 10.65 7.83 27.08
CA VAL A 225 11.32 7.65 28.38
C VAL A 225 12.82 7.45 28.16
N GLU A 226 13.20 6.58 27.22
CA GLU A 226 14.61 6.33 26.86
C GLU A 226 15.32 7.62 26.41
N GLU A 227 14.66 8.47 25.64
CA GLU A 227 15.22 9.74 25.12
C GLU A 227 15.38 10.84 26.18
N ASN A 228 14.69 10.75 27.32
CA ASN A 228 14.62 11.83 28.31
C ASN A 228 15.13 11.43 29.69
N ALA A 229 15.04 10.15 30.04
CA ALA A 229 15.36 9.61 31.35
C ALA A 229 15.84 8.14 31.25
N PRO A 230 16.92 7.86 30.48
CA PRO A 230 17.42 6.49 30.31
C PRO A 230 17.84 5.86 31.65
N ASP A 231 18.48 6.65 32.51
CA ASP A 231 18.98 6.21 33.82
C ASP A 231 17.86 5.98 34.86
N GLU A 232 16.70 6.61 34.66
CA GLU A 232 15.56 6.59 35.60
C GLU A 232 14.39 5.75 35.03
N LYS A 233 14.64 4.97 33.97
CA LYS A 233 13.60 4.21 33.25
C LYS A 233 12.83 3.25 34.15
N GLY A 234 13.50 2.67 35.15
CA GLY A 234 12.90 1.76 36.12
C GLY A 234 11.87 2.40 37.05
N GLU A 235 11.77 3.73 37.06
CA GLU A 235 10.77 4.50 37.84
C GLU A 235 9.44 4.67 37.09
N TYR A 236 9.34 4.18 35.85
CA TYR A 236 8.18 4.34 35.00
C TYR A 236 7.65 2.99 34.49
N GLU A 237 6.35 2.94 34.21
CA GLU A 237 5.64 1.78 33.67
C GLU A 237 4.69 2.20 32.56
N LEU A 238 4.24 1.24 31.76
CA LEU A 238 3.23 1.41 30.72
C LEU A 238 1.87 0.92 31.23
N LEU A 239 0.80 1.66 30.94
CA LEU A 239 -0.57 1.18 31.07
C LEU A 239 -0.99 0.44 29.80
N CYS A 240 -1.35 -0.83 29.94
CA CYS A 240 -1.76 -1.69 28.85
C CYS A 240 -3.28 -1.69 28.66
N LEU A 241 -3.74 -2.00 27.44
CA LEU A 241 -5.16 -2.02 27.11
C LEU A 241 -5.94 -3.15 27.80
N ASP A 242 -5.25 -4.20 28.21
CA ASP A 242 -5.80 -5.37 28.93
C ASP A 242 -5.99 -5.11 30.44
N GLY A 243 -5.69 -3.88 30.91
CA GLY A 243 -5.76 -3.53 32.33
C GLY A 243 -4.50 -3.85 33.12
N SER A 244 -3.49 -4.46 32.50
CA SER A 244 -2.20 -4.71 33.15
C SER A 244 -1.26 -3.50 33.08
N ARG A 245 -0.15 -3.61 33.80
CA ARG A 245 1.00 -2.70 33.71
C ARG A 245 2.23 -3.48 33.32
N GLN A 246 3.07 -2.88 32.50
CA GLN A 246 4.29 -3.53 31.99
C GLN A 246 5.49 -2.57 32.04
N PRO A 247 6.73 -3.10 32.13
CA PRO A 247 7.92 -2.28 31.99
C PRO A 247 7.95 -1.50 30.67
N VAL A 248 8.61 -0.34 30.66
CA VAL A 248 8.72 0.53 29.48
C VAL A 248 9.30 -0.18 28.24
N ASP A 249 10.19 -1.16 28.44
CA ASP A 249 10.76 -1.97 27.36
C ASP A 249 9.76 -2.89 26.67
N ASN A 250 8.66 -3.24 27.34
CA ASN A 250 7.67 -4.17 26.81
C ASN A 250 6.59 -3.47 25.96
N TYR A 251 6.94 -2.34 25.33
CA TYR A 251 6.01 -1.55 24.53
C TYR A 251 5.43 -2.30 23.32
N LYS A 252 6.11 -3.35 22.83
CA LYS A 252 5.61 -4.16 21.70
C LYS A 252 4.35 -4.94 22.08
N ASP A 253 4.28 -5.42 23.32
CA ASP A 253 3.11 -6.14 23.82
C ASP A 253 2.17 -5.22 24.61
N CYS A 254 2.68 -4.09 25.13
CA CYS A 254 1.91 -3.09 25.87
C CYS A 254 1.93 -1.72 25.18
N HIS A 255 1.03 -1.53 24.22
CA HIS A 255 0.80 -0.25 23.55
C HIS A 255 -0.68 -0.06 23.23
N TRP A 256 -1.06 1.18 22.94
CA TRP A 256 -2.45 1.50 22.60
C TRP A 256 -2.69 1.46 21.10
N ALA A 257 -1.70 1.83 20.28
CA ALA A 257 -1.74 1.66 18.84
C ALA A 257 -0.34 1.73 18.21
N ARG A 258 -0.19 1.10 17.04
CA ARG A 258 0.92 1.36 16.12
C ARG A 258 0.48 2.40 15.09
N VAL A 259 1.17 3.55 15.06
CA VAL A 259 0.82 4.70 14.20
C VAL A 259 1.91 4.96 13.16
N PRO A 260 1.55 5.50 11.98
CA PRO A 260 2.52 5.88 10.96
C PRO A 260 3.48 6.96 11.47
N ALA A 261 4.72 6.95 10.96
CA ALA A 261 5.71 7.95 11.27
C ALA A 261 5.27 9.37 10.86
N HIS A 262 5.99 10.37 11.36
CA HIS A 262 5.83 11.73 10.85
C HIS A 262 6.25 11.77 9.38
N ALA A 263 5.60 12.64 8.61
CA ALA A 263 5.83 12.72 7.17
C ALA A 263 5.98 14.17 6.71
N VAL A 264 6.91 14.36 5.79
CA VAL A 264 7.00 15.57 4.98
C VAL A 264 5.79 15.60 4.05
N VAL A 265 4.97 16.64 4.16
CA VAL A 265 3.84 16.87 3.26
C VAL A 265 4.16 17.99 2.28
N ALA A 266 3.62 17.87 1.07
CA ALA A 266 3.74 18.87 0.01
C ALA A 266 2.48 18.90 -0.86
N ARG A 267 2.39 19.87 -1.76
CA ARG A 267 1.40 19.83 -2.84
C ARG A 267 1.73 18.69 -3.80
N ASP A 268 0.69 18.16 -4.46
CA ASP A 268 0.83 17.19 -5.54
C ASP A 268 1.20 17.90 -6.84
N ASP A 269 2.40 18.50 -6.88
CA ASP A 269 2.91 19.28 -8.02
C ASP A 269 4.37 18.90 -8.38
N SER A 270 4.95 19.60 -9.34
CA SER A 270 6.30 19.31 -9.85
C SER A 270 7.41 19.46 -8.81
N LYS A 271 7.20 20.16 -7.68
CA LYS A 271 8.22 20.38 -6.66
C LYS A 271 8.50 19.16 -5.78
N VAL A 272 7.69 18.11 -5.84
CA VAL A 272 7.92 16.88 -5.06
C VAL A 272 9.32 16.29 -5.33
N ASN A 273 9.78 16.35 -6.58
CA ASN A 273 11.12 15.89 -6.95
C ASN A 273 12.23 16.78 -6.38
N ASP A 274 12.04 18.11 -6.40
CA ASP A 274 13.01 19.06 -5.84
C ASP A 274 13.12 18.91 -4.32
N ILE A 275 11.98 18.75 -3.63
CA ILE A 275 11.95 18.52 -2.19
C ILE A 275 12.66 17.21 -1.86
N TRP A 276 12.36 16.11 -2.58
CA TRP A 276 13.05 14.83 -2.37
C TRP A 276 14.56 14.94 -2.64
N SER A 277 14.95 15.57 -3.74
CA SER A 277 16.36 15.79 -4.10
C SER A 277 17.09 16.55 -2.99
N PHE A 278 16.49 17.63 -2.49
CA PHE A 278 17.02 18.42 -1.39
C PHE A 278 17.17 17.60 -0.10
N VAL A 279 16.09 16.98 0.40
CA VAL A 279 16.15 16.22 1.66
C VAL A 279 17.04 14.99 1.55
N SER A 280 17.11 14.37 0.37
CA SER A 280 17.99 13.23 0.11
C SER A 280 19.46 13.63 0.18
N LYS A 281 19.82 14.81 -0.34
CA LYS A 281 21.17 15.33 -0.23
C LYS A 281 21.49 15.81 1.20
N ALA A 282 20.53 16.43 1.87
CA ALA A 282 20.69 16.86 3.26
C ALA A 282 20.95 15.66 4.20
N GLN A 283 20.23 14.54 4.04
CA GLN A 283 20.47 13.34 4.85
C GLN A 283 21.81 12.66 4.53
N GLU A 284 22.28 12.69 3.27
CA GLU A 284 23.61 12.17 2.90
C GLU A 284 24.73 12.94 3.62
N LYS A 285 24.62 14.27 3.72
CA LYS A 285 25.64 15.13 4.33
C LYS A 285 25.54 15.24 5.86
N PHE A 286 24.32 15.27 6.39
CA PHE A 286 24.04 15.66 7.77
C PHE A 286 23.19 14.64 8.54
N GLY A 287 22.95 13.47 7.97
CA GLY A 287 22.23 12.37 8.62
C GLY A 287 23.02 11.69 9.74
N VAL A 288 22.49 10.57 10.22
CA VAL A 288 23.12 9.77 11.27
C VAL A 288 24.44 9.17 10.74
N GLY A 289 25.48 9.17 11.57
CA GLY A 289 26.79 8.59 11.23
C GLY A 289 27.74 9.51 10.46
N THR A 290 27.33 10.74 10.11
CA THR A 290 28.22 11.69 9.44
C THR A 290 29.19 12.36 10.42
N THR A 291 30.28 12.94 9.92
CA THR A 291 31.28 13.67 10.72
C THR A 291 30.97 15.16 10.88
N SER A 292 29.85 15.64 10.32
CA SER A 292 29.46 17.04 10.40
C SER A 292 29.08 17.45 11.82
N THR A 293 29.37 18.70 12.16
CA THR A 293 28.89 19.35 13.39
C THR A 293 27.39 19.64 13.32
N PHE A 294 26.86 19.88 12.12
CA PHE A 294 25.43 20.03 11.90
C PHE A 294 24.76 18.65 11.76
N ARG A 295 23.66 18.48 12.50
CA ARG A 295 22.87 17.24 12.52
C ARG A 295 21.46 17.52 12.03
N LEU A 296 21.06 16.87 10.93
CA LEU A 296 19.70 16.95 10.41
C LEU A 296 18.72 16.32 11.41
N PHE A 297 19.05 15.10 11.85
CA PHE A 297 18.43 14.40 12.97
C PHE A 297 19.42 14.48 14.15
N GLY A 298 19.05 15.17 15.22
CA GLY A 298 19.98 15.42 16.33
C GLY A 298 19.96 14.25 17.31
N PRO A 299 21.06 13.92 18.01
CA PRO A 299 21.09 12.72 18.84
C PRO A 299 19.93 12.73 19.85
N PRO A 300 19.25 11.58 20.05
CA PRO A 300 18.29 11.42 21.13
C PRO A 300 19.03 11.62 22.46
N GLY A 301 18.47 12.42 23.36
CA GLY A 301 19.10 12.68 24.67
C GLY A 301 18.54 13.87 25.42
N LYS A 302 19.03 14.13 26.64
CA LYS A 302 18.61 15.27 27.48
C LYS A 302 19.01 16.59 26.80
N LYS A 303 18.01 17.29 26.27
CA LYS A 303 18.05 18.68 25.79
C LYS A 303 16.88 19.40 26.41
N ASP A 304 16.93 20.73 26.47
CA ASP A 304 15.75 21.53 26.81
C ASP A 304 14.58 21.12 25.91
N PRO A 305 13.38 20.87 26.45
CA PRO A 305 12.24 20.39 25.67
C PRO A 305 11.91 21.26 24.44
N GLY A 306 12.17 22.57 24.53
CA GLY A 306 11.97 23.52 23.42
C GLY A 306 13.00 23.44 22.28
N LEU A 307 14.07 22.66 22.45
CA LEU A 307 15.11 22.42 21.43
C LEU A 307 15.05 21.01 20.83
N LYS A 308 14.03 20.22 21.19
CA LYS A 308 13.82 18.88 20.67
C LYS A 308 12.93 18.87 19.44
N ASP A 309 13.15 17.89 18.56
CA ASP A 309 12.31 17.61 17.39
C ASP A 309 12.15 18.81 16.43
N LEU A 310 13.24 19.57 16.19
CA LEU A 310 13.25 20.71 15.28
C LEU A 310 13.43 20.24 13.82
N LEU A 311 12.52 20.62 12.91
CA LEU A 311 12.35 20.18 11.51
C LEU A 311 11.93 18.72 11.36
N PHE A 312 12.65 17.83 12.04
CA PHE A 312 12.44 16.40 12.07
C PHE A 312 12.61 15.89 13.50
N LYS A 313 12.08 14.70 13.76
CA LYS A 313 12.31 14.01 15.02
C LYS A 313 13.79 13.77 15.29
N ASP A 314 14.21 13.99 16.53
CA ASP A 314 15.57 13.65 16.99
C ASP A 314 15.82 12.13 16.90
N SER A 315 14.77 11.33 17.05
CA SER A 315 14.83 9.87 16.93
C SER A 315 14.83 9.35 15.49
N ALA A 316 14.65 10.21 14.49
CA ALA A 316 14.68 9.78 13.10
C ALA A 316 16.11 9.43 12.68
N ILE A 317 16.26 8.34 11.93
CA ILE A 317 17.57 7.91 11.41
C ILE A 317 17.73 8.21 9.91
N GLN A 318 16.63 8.32 9.18
CA GLN A 318 16.59 8.64 7.75
C GLN A 318 15.19 9.11 7.34
N LEU A 319 15.10 9.66 6.12
CA LEU A 319 13.83 9.91 5.44
C LEU A 319 13.69 8.94 4.26
N LYS A 320 12.54 8.28 4.16
CA LYS A 320 12.22 7.37 3.06
C LYS A 320 11.19 8.01 2.13
N ARG A 321 11.50 8.05 0.83
CA ARG A 321 10.57 8.53 -0.19
C ARG A 321 9.29 7.70 -0.18
N ILE A 322 8.16 8.39 -0.22
CA ILE A 322 6.84 7.78 -0.31
C ILE A 322 6.45 7.65 -1.80
N PRO A 323 5.88 6.51 -2.24
CA PRO A 323 5.36 6.36 -3.61
C PRO A 323 4.31 7.41 -3.96
N SER A 324 4.29 7.87 -5.21
CA SER A 324 3.41 8.96 -5.67
C SER A 324 1.91 8.69 -5.55
N LEU A 325 1.50 7.41 -5.57
CA LEU A 325 0.10 7.01 -5.38
C LEU A 325 -0.38 7.23 -3.93
N MET A 326 0.53 7.34 -2.96
CA MET A 326 0.19 7.49 -1.55
C MET A 326 -0.45 8.87 -1.30
N ASP A 327 -1.68 8.87 -0.80
CA ASP A 327 -2.30 10.04 -0.21
C ASP A 327 -2.32 9.95 1.32
N SER A 328 -2.89 10.96 1.98
CA SER A 328 -3.00 10.96 3.44
C SER A 328 -3.76 9.74 3.97
N GLN A 329 -4.84 9.32 3.33
CA GLN A 329 -5.66 8.20 3.79
C GLN A 329 -4.92 6.86 3.68
N LEU A 330 -4.25 6.61 2.56
CA LEU A 330 -3.45 5.40 2.38
C LEU A 330 -2.25 5.38 3.32
N TYR A 331 -1.58 6.52 3.53
CA TYR A 331 -0.45 6.64 4.43
C TYR A 331 -0.85 6.34 5.88
N LEU A 332 -1.98 6.91 6.30
CA LEU A 332 -2.54 6.74 7.63
C LEU A 332 -3.12 5.34 7.86
N GLY A 333 -3.56 4.67 6.79
CA GLY A 333 -4.18 3.36 6.84
C GLY A 333 -5.62 3.41 7.38
N PHE A 334 -6.41 2.41 7.03
CA PHE A 334 -7.85 2.39 7.27
C PHE A 334 -8.23 2.55 8.76
N GLU A 335 -7.60 1.78 9.65
CA GLU A 335 -7.95 1.79 11.09
C GLU A 335 -7.72 3.16 11.72
N TYR A 336 -6.51 3.71 11.57
CA TYR A 336 -6.15 5.01 12.16
C TYR A 336 -6.96 6.15 11.53
N TYR A 337 -7.14 6.14 10.20
CA TYR A 337 -7.95 7.14 9.51
C TYR A 337 -9.42 7.11 9.95
N SER A 338 -10.00 5.91 10.09
CA SER A 338 -11.39 5.73 10.55
C SER A 338 -11.56 6.12 12.02
N ALA A 339 -10.54 5.87 12.86
CA ALA A 339 -10.53 6.31 14.25
C ALA A 339 -10.57 7.85 14.35
N ILE A 340 -9.74 8.56 13.57
CA ILE A 340 -9.78 10.04 13.51
C ILE A 340 -11.15 10.53 13.04
N GLN A 341 -11.70 9.93 11.99
CA GLN A 341 -13.03 10.32 11.50
C GLN A 341 -14.12 10.12 12.56
N SER A 342 -14.00 9.09 13.40
CA SER A 342 -14.96 8.82 14.47
C SER A 342 -14.91 9.88 15.57
N LEU A 343 -13.74 10.48 15.82
CA LEU A 343 -13.59 11.63 16.74
C LEU A 343 -14.18 12.94 16.19
N GLN A 344 -14.46 13.00 14.88
CA GLN A 344 -14.94 14.21 14.22
C GLN A 344 -16.40 14.13 13.77
N LYS A 345 -17.01 12.95 13.73
CA LYS A 345 -18.38 12.71 13.29
C LYS A 345 -19.33 12.62 14.47
N ASP A 346 -20.56 13.06 14.27
CA ASP A 346 -21.72 12.60 15.03
C ASP A 346 -21.89 11.09 14.77
N GLN A 347 -22.08 10.24 15.78
CA GLN A 347 -22.36 8.81 15.59
C GLN A 347 -23.79 8.44 15.98
N PRO A 348 -24.39 7.35 15.41
CA PRO A 348 -23.85 6.47 14.35
C PRO A 348 -24.82 6.14 13.20
N SER A 349 -24.26 5.94 11.99
CA SER A 349 -24.80 4.98 11.01
C SER A 349 -23.92 3.73 10.84
N SER A 350 -22.98 3.49 11.77
CA SER A 350 -22.06 2.33 11.74
C SER A 350 -22.82 1.00 11.65
N ASN A 351 -23.86 0.81 12.47
CA ASN A 351 -24.62 -0.46 12.48
C ASN A 351 -25.36 -0.77 11.16
N ARG A 352 -25.74 0.24 10.36
CA ARG A 352 -26.38 0.01 9.03
C ARG A 352 -25.35 -0.20 7.92
N ARG A 353 -24.14 0.35 8.06
CA ARG A 353 -23.05 0.21 7.07
C ARG A 353 -22.23 -1.06 7.26
N GLU A 354 -22.21 -1.65 8.46
CA GLU A 354 -21.40 -2.82 8.74
C GLU A 354 -21.89 -4.10 8.05
N ASN A 355 -23.20 -4.28 7.85
CA ASN A 355 -23.76 -5.54 7.35
C ASN A 355 -23.73 -5.71 5.82
N LYS A 356 -23.50 -4.64 5.06
CA LYS A 356 -23.46 -4.69 3.59
C LYS A 356 -22.03 -4.82 3.07
N THR A 357 -21.89 -5.45 1.90
CA THR A 357 -20.59 -5.53 1.19
C THR A 357 -20.63 -4.67 -0.05
N ARG A 358 -19.72 -3.70 -0.15
CA ARG A 358 -19.54 -2.88 -1.36
C ARG A 358 -18.60 -3.59 -2.33
N TRP A 359 -19.15 -4.11 -3.41
CA TRP A 359 -18.40 -4.70 -4.50
C TRP A 359 -17.79 -3.60 -5.38
N CYS A 360 -16.51 -3.73 -5.71
CA CYS A 360 -15.86 -2.82 -6.65
C CYS A 360 -15.97 -3.36 -8.07
N ALA A 361 -16.65 -2.62 -8.93
CA ALA A 361 -16.82 -2.91 -10.34
C ALA A 361 -15.84 -2.06 -11.17
N VAL A 362 -15.17 -2.69 -12.14
CA VAL A 362 -14.23 -2.02 -13.04
C VAL A 362 -14.95 -1.59 -14.31
N GLY A 363 -15.13 -0.28 -14.47
CA GLY A 363 -15.82 0.31 -15.61
C GLY A 363 -17.35 0.15 -15.59
N LYS A 364 -17.99 0.70 -16.62
CA LYS A 364 -19.46 0.86 -16.66
C LYS A 364 -20.22 -0.47 -16.82
N TYR A 365 -19.70 -1.41 -17.61
CA TYR A 365 -20.39 -2.68 -17.87
C TYR A 365 -20.45 -3.57 -16.61
N GLU A 366 -19.34 -3.68 -15.88
CA GLU A 366 -19.34 -4.36 -14.60
C GLU A 366 -20.24 -3.65 -13.59
N LYS A 367 -20.23 -2.32 -13.56
CA LYS A 367 -21.09 -1.55 -12.67
C LYS A 367 -22.57 -1.83 -12.95
N SER A 368 -23.00 -1.89 -14.21
CA SER A 368 -24.38 -2.23 -14.56
C SER A 368 -24.76 -3.64 -14.12
N LYS A 369 -23.88 -4.64 -14.31
CA LYS A 369 -24.13 -6.00 -13.82
C LYS A 369 -24.17 -6.05 -12.29
N CYS A 370 -23.30 -5.29 -11.63
CA CYS A 370 -23.27 -5.18 -10.18
C CYS A 370 -24.55 -4.53 -9.65
N ASP A 371 -25.03 -3.46 -10.29
CA ASP A 371 -26.27 -2.78 -9.88
C ASP A 371 -27.48 -3.72 -9.97
N LEU A 372 -27.53 -4.54 -11.03
CA LEU A 372 -28.53 -5.59 -11.13
C LEU A 372 -28.39 -6.61 -9.98
N TRP A 373 -27.18 -7.03 -9.65
CA TRP A 373 -26.93 -7.90 -8.49
C TRP A 373 -27.36 -7.25 -7.18
N SER A 374 -27.09 -5.96 -6.99
CA SER A 374 -27.48 -5.18 -5.81
C SER A 374 -28.99 -5.17 -5.61
N VAL A 375 -29.76 -4.92 -6.68
CA VAL A 375 -31.23 -4.99 -6.66
C VAL A 375 -31.71 -6.39 -6.31
N MET A 376 -31.16 -7.41 -6.98
CA MET A 376 -31.60 -8.80 -6.81
C MET A 376 -31.23 -9.40 -5.46
N SER A 377 -30.16 -8.91 -4.85
CA SER A 377 -29.72 -9.28 -3.51
C SER A 377 -30.42 -8.49 -2.39
N ASN A 378 -31.43 -7.68 -2.70
CA ASN A 378 -32.13 -6.79 -1.76
C ASN A 378 -31.18 -5.87 -0.97
N GLY A 379 -30.08 -5.44 -1.60
CA GLY A 379 -29.10 -4.54 -1.00
C GLY A 379 -28.11 -5.20 -0.04
N ASP A 380 -28.00 -6.54 0.00
CA ASP A 380 -26.88 -7.25 0.65
C ASP A 380 -25.54 -6.88 -0.01
N VAL A 381 -25.57 -6.63 -1.32
CA VAL A 381 -24.45 -6.12 -2.12
C VAL A 381 -24.74 -4.69 -2.54
N GLU A 382 -23.76 -3.80 -2.37
CA GLU A 382 -23.74 -2.45 -2.94
C GLU A 382 -22.60 -2.33 -3.94
N CYS A 383 -22.65 -1.37 -4.85
CA CYS A 383 -21.70 -1.29 -5.96
C CYS A 383 -20.96 0.04 -5.97
N THR A 384 -19.65 -0.05 -5.90
CA THR A 384 -18.71 1.05 -6.18
C THR A 384 -18.11 0.83 -7.56
N VAL A 385 -17.78 1.90 -8.28
CA VAL A 385 -17.11 1.83 -9.57
C VAL A 385 -15.72 2.45 -9.48
N ALA A 386 -14.77 1.87 -10.22
CA ALA A 386 -13.46 2.45 -10.49
C ALA A 386 -13.10 2.27 -11.97
N ASP A 387 -12.13 3.04 -12.45
CA ASP A 387 -11.76 3.03 -13.86
C ASP A 387 -10.87 1.83 -14.23
N ASN A 388 -10.10 1.33 -13.26
CA ASN A 388 -9.22 0.17 -13.41
C ASN A 388 -9.13 -0.64 -12.11
N THR A 389 -8.48 -1.80 -12.19
CA THR A 389 -8.33 -2.74 -11.07
C THR A 389 -7.51 -2.16 -9.91
N ASP A 390 -6.46 -1.40 -10.19
CA ASP A 390 -5.62 -0.78 -9.16
C ASP A 390 -6.41 0.24 -8.34
N ASP A 391 -7.25 1.04 -8.99
CA ASP A 391 -8.15 1.97 -8.31
C ASP A 391 -9.16 1.23 -7.43
N CYS A 392 -9.64 0.06 -7.85
CA CYS A 392 -10.47 -0.79 -7.00
C CYS A 392 -9.70 -1.32 -5.78
N ILE A 393 -8.44 -1.75 -5.93
CA ILE A 393 -7.58 -2.14 -4.81
C ILE A 393 -7.39 -0.97 -3.85
N VAL A 394 -7.12 0.23 -4.36
CA VAL A 394 -7.00 1.47 -3.56
C VAL A 394 -8.31 1.77 -2.81
N LYS A 395 -9.46 1.68 -3.48
CA LYS A 395 -10.77 1.87 -2.84
C LYS A 395 -11.03 0.85 -1.73
N ILE A 396 -10.60 -0.39 -1.90
CA ILE A 396 -10.67 -1.41 -0.85
C ILE A 396 -9.73 -1.06 0.31
N MET A 397 -8.49 -0.65 0.05
CA MET A 397 -7.57 -0.20 1.09
C MET A 397 -8.10 0.99 1.89
N LYS A 398 -8.83 1.90 1.22
CA LYS A 398 -9.44 3.09 1.82
C LYS A 398 -10.76 2.81 2.55
N GLY A 399 -11.37 1.64 2.37
CA GLY A 399 -12.69 1.35 2.92
C GLY A 399 -13.85 1.97 2.14
N GLU A 400 -13.62 2.39 0.89
CA GLU A 400 -14.65 2.86 -0.05
C GLU A 400 -15.32 1.71 -0.83
N ALA A 401 -14.62 0.58 -0.92
CA ALA A 401 -15.13 -0.71 -1.38
C ALA A 401 -14.67 -1.82 -0.41
N ASP A 402 -15.22 -3.01 -0.53
CA ASP A 402 -14.96 -4.13 0.37
C ASP A 402 -14.45 -5.37 -0.35
N ALA A 403 -14.85 -5.65 -1.59
CA ALA A 403 -14.42 -6.84 -2.32
C ALA A 403 -14.34 -6.64 -3.84
N ILE A 404 -13.50 -7.45 -4.50
CA ILE A 404 -13.36 -7.56 -5.96
C ILE A 404 -12.78 -8.93 -6.31
N SER A 405 -13.19 -9.53 -7.45
CA SER A 405 -12.54 -10.72 -8.01
C SER A 405 -11.36 -10.33 -8.89
N LEU A 406 -10.18 -10.91 -8.62
CA LEU A 406 -8.91 -10.54 -9.26
C LEU A 406 -8.22 -11.77 -9.85
N ASP A 407 -7.52 -11.58 -10.97
CA ASP A 407 -6.57 -12.59 -11.45
C ASP A 407 -5.35 -12.70 -10.53
N GLY A 408 -4.63 -13.82 -10.61
CA GLY A 408 -3.48 -14.11 -9.75
C GLY A 408 -2.38 -13.04 -9.75
N GLY A 409 -2.21 -12.27 -10.84
CA GLY A 409 -1.30 -11.12 -10.88
C GLY A 409 -1.75 -10.00 -9.94
N PHE A 410 -3.01 -9.58 -10.01
CA PHE A 410 -3.54 -8.57 -9.09
C PHE A 410 -3.75 -9.11 -7.67
N VAL A 411 -3.91 -10.43 -7.48
CA VAL A 411 -3.87 -11.04 -6.14
C VAL A 411 -2.50 -10.86 -5.48
N TYR A 412 -1.41 -10.95 -6.24
CA TYR A 412 -0.07 -10.60 -5.74
C TYR A 412 -0.03 -9.14 -5.29
N THR A 413 -0.44 -8.21 -6.16
CA THR A 413 -0.44 -6.76 -5.86
C THR A 413 -1.26 -6.49 -4.61
N ALA A 414 -2.52 -6.94 -4.58
CA ALA A 414 -3.43 -6.76 -3.45
C ALA A 414 -2.89 -7.38 -2.14
N GLY A 415 -2.23 -8.53 -2.22
CA GLY A 415 -1.58 -9.19 -1.09
C GLY A 415 -0.41 -8.39 -0.51
N VAL A 416 0.41 -7.79 -1.38
CA VAL A 416 1.46 -6.83 -0.98
C VAL A 416 0.83 -5.61 -0.30
N CYS A 417 -0.33 -5.14 -0.77
CA CYS A 417 -1.10 -4.06 -0.14
C CYS A 417 -1.70 -4.43 1.24
N GLY A 418 -1.68 -5.71 1.64
CA GLY A 418 -2.27 -6.18 2.90
C GLY A 418 -3.67 -6.78 2.80
N LEU A 419 -4.21 -6.91 1.60
CA LEU A 419 -5.49 -7.59 1.37
C LEU A 419 -5.32 -9.12 1.33
N VAL A 420 -6.40 -9.85 1.52
CA VAL A 420 -6.39 -11.32 1.63
C VAL A 420 -7.41 -11.98 0.71
N PRO A 421 -7.09 -13.16 0.13
CA PRO A 421 -8.04 -13.93 -0.66
C PRO A 421 -9.04 -14.68 0.23
N VAL A 422 -10.31 -14.72 -0.18
CA VAL A 422 -11.38 -15.39 0.59
C VAL A 422 -12.06 -16.54 -0.13
N VAL A 423 -12.25 -16.43 -1.44
CA VAL A 423 -12.76 -17.51 -2.30
C VAL A 423 -12.03 -17.50 -3.64
N GLY A 424 -11.82 -18.67 -4.23
CA GLY A 424 -11.27 -18.83 -5.57
C GLY A 424 -12.34 -19.22 -6.59
N GLU A 425 -12.31 -18.65 -7.80
CA GLU A 425 -13.17 -19.06 -8.90
C GLU A 425 -12.76 -20.45 -9.40
N ASN A 426 -13.68 -21.41 -9.46
CA ASN A 426 -13.41 -22.73 -10.02
C ASN A 426 -14.00 -22.87 -11.43
N TYR A 427 -13.19 -23.34 -12.38
CA TYR A 427 -13.63 -23.57 -13.77
C TYR A 427 -13.87 -25.05 -14.09
N ASP A 428 -13.31 -25.96 -13.27
CA ASP A 428 -13.35 -27.39 -13.48
C ASP A 428 -14.39 -28.02 -12.55
N GLY A 429 -15.56 -28.33 -13.11
CA GLY A 429 -16.62 -29.05 -12.41
C GLY A 429 -17.24 -30.11 -13.32
N LYS A 430 -17.04 -31.39 -13.01
CA LYS A 430 -17.87 -32.45 -13.59
C LYS A 430 -19.32 -32.25 -13.11
N HIS A 431 -20.27 -32.30 -14.03
CA HIS A 431 -21.69 -32.23 -13.72
C HIS A 431 -22.05 -33.28 -12.63
N GLY A 432 -22.53 -32.83 -11.46
CA GLY A 432 -23.20 -33.71 -10.49
C GLY A 432 -22.72 -33.67 -9.02
N LEU A 433 -21.49 -33.28 -8.73
CA LEU A 433 -20.97 -33.20 -7.34
C LEU A 433 -20.80 -31.73 -6.90
N GLY A 434 -20.86 -31.44 -5.59
CA GLY A 434 -20.64 -30.10 -5.04
C GLY A 434 -19.28 -29.50 -5.45
N CYS A 435 -19.05 -28.21 -5.21
CA CYS A 435 -17.80 -27.53 -5.57
C CYS A 435 -16.62 -28.28 -4.90
N PRO A 436 -15.77 -29.01 -5.66
CA PRO A 436 -14.83 -29.95 -5.06
C PRO A 436 -13.77 -29.21 -4.25
N PRO A 437 -13.37 -29.73 -3.06
CA PRO A 437 -12.26 -29.20 -2.32
C PRO A 437 -10.95 -29.52 -3.06
N GLY A 438 -10.39 -28.50 -3.73
CA GLY A 438 -9.10 -28.57 -4.45
C GLY A 438 -9.26 -28.96 -5.94
N SER A 439 -8.70 -28.25 -6.91
CA SER A 439 -7.82 -27.08 -6.92
C SER A 439 -8.22 -26.20 -8.10
N THR A 440 -8.50 -24.94 -7.82
CA THR A 440 -8.82 -23.92 -8.81
C THR A 440 -7.53 -23.42 -9.46
N SER A 441 -6.91 -24.26 -10.29
CA SER A 441 -5.59 -23.97 -10.83
C SER A 441 -5.33 -24.69 -12.13
N TYR A 442 -4.66 -24.03 -13.05
CA TYR A 442 -4.12 -24.65 -14.25
C TYR A 442 -2.59 -24.65 -14.19
N PHE A 443 -1.94 -25.49 -14.98
CA PHE A 443 -0.49 -25.54 -15.06
C PHE A 443 0.00 -24.69 -16.23
N ALA A 444 0.95 -23.78 -15.97
CA ALA A 444 1.71 -23.10 -17.01
C ALA A 444 2.89 -24.00 -17.43
N VAL A 445 3.04 -24.20 -18.72
CA VAL A 445 4.02 -25.13 -19.30
C VAL A 445 4.80 -24.44 -20.42
N ALA A 446 6.04 -24.88 -20.62
CA ALA A 446 6.83 -24.58 -21.81
C ALA A 446 6.74 -25.77 -22.75
N VAL A 447 6.22 -25.56 -23.95
CA VAL A 447 6.01 -26.59 -24.97
C VAL A 447 7.02 -26.41 -26.09
N VAL A 448 7.63 -27.50 -26.51
CA VAL A 448 8.56 -27.55 -27.65
C VAL A 448 8.12 -28.64 -28.62
N LYS A 449 8.65 -28.61 -29.85
CA LYS A 449 8.48 -29.73 -30.78
C LYS A 449 9.38 -30.88 -30.34
N LYS A 450 8.86 -32.10 -30.49
CA LYS A 450 9.61 -33.33 -30.22
C LYS A 450 10.80 -33.52 -31.18
N SER A 451 10.74 -32.95 -32.39
CA SER A 451 11.84 -32.93 -33.35
C SER A 451 13.08 -32.20 -32.84
N ASP A 452 12.89 -31.20 -31.97
CA ASP A 452 13.94 -30.27 -31.55
C ASP A 452 14.59 -30.78 -30.26
N GLY A 453 15.16 -31.99 -30.32
CA GLY A 453 15.59 -32.77 -29.16
C GLY A 453 16.72 -32.15 -28.33
N ASP A 454 17.42 -31.15 -28.86
CA ASP A 454 18.48 -30.40 -28.17
C ASP A 454 17.94 -29.35 -27.20
N ILE A 455 16.67 -28.95 -27.33
CA ILE A 455 16.10 -27.86 -26.52
C ILE A 455 15.67 -28.38 -25.14
N THR A 456 16.17 -27.71 -24.11
CA THR A 456 15.86 -27.92 -22.69
C THR A 456 15.61 -26.57 -22.02
N TRP A 457 15.06 -26.57 -20.79
CA TRP A 457 14.89 -25.33 -20.04
C TRP A 457 16.20 -24.54 -19.83
N ASN A 458 17.34 -25.25 -19.74
CA ASN A 458 18.62 -24.64 -19.41
C ASN A 458 19.34 -23.99 -20.61
N ASN A 459 18.92 -24.28 -21.86
CA ASN A 459 19.51 -23.70 -23.07
C ASN A 459 18.48 -22.92 -23.92
N LEU A 460 17.45 -22.36 -23.28
CA LEU A 460 16.44 -21.51 -23.94
C LEU A 460 16.98 -20.16 -24.40
N GLN A 461 18.08 -19.68 -23.81
CA GLN A 461 18.67 -18.40 -24.19
C GLN A 461 19.10 -18.43 -25.66
N GLY A 462 18.71 -17.40 -26.42
CA GLY A 462 18.97 -17.28 -27.86
C GLY A 462 18.03 -18.10 -28.76
N LYS A 463 17.11 -18.90 -28.22
CA LYS A 463 16.07 -19.58 -29.00
C LYS A 463 14.94 -18.62 -29.38
N LYS A 464 14.02 -19.05 -30.25
CA LYS A 464 12.83 -18.31 -30.67
C LYS A 464 11.64 -18.61 -29.78
N SER A 465 11.02 -17.58 -29.20
CA SER A 465 9.93 -17.77 -28.22
C SER A 465 8.56 -17.30 -28.69
N CYS A 466 7.52 -17.99 -28.22
CA CYS A 466 6.13 -17.69 -28.48
C CYS A 466 5.38 -17.51 -27.16
N HIS A 467 4.76 -16.34 -26.99
CA HIS A 467 4.12 -15.93 -25.74
C HIS A 467 2.65 -15.57 -26.00
N THR A 468 1.80 -15.78 -25.01
CA THR A 468 0.38 -15.43 -25.15
C THR A 468 0.14 -13.92 -25.28
N ALA A 469 0.91 -13.12 -24.53
CA ALA A 469 1.02 -11.66 -24.57
C ALA A 469 1.85 -11.21 -23.35
N VAL A 470 2.42 -10.01 -23.42
CA VAL A 470 3.11 -9.36 -22.29
C VAL A 470 2.17 -9.23 -21.09
N GLY A 471 2.68 -9.49 -19.89
CA GLY A 471 1.93 -9.37 -18.62
C GLY A 471 0.96 -10.53 -18.32
N ARG A 472 0.76 -11.48 -19.24
CA ARG A 472 -0.10 -12.65 -18.99
C ARG A 472 0.60 -13.70 -18.15
N THR A 473 -0.17 -14.34 -17.28
CA THR A 473 0.29 -15.30 -16.28
C THR A 473 1.17 -16.42 -16.83
N ALA A 474 0.61 -17.28 -17.71
CA ALA A 474 1.32 -18.44 -18.26
C ALA A 474 2.33 -18.08 -19.34
N GLY A 475 1.97 -17.12 -20.20
CA GLY A 475 2.76 -16.78 -21.37
C GLY A 475 3.86 -15.76 -21.12
N TRP A 476 3.86 -15.04 -19.99
CA TRP A 476 4.85 -14.01 -19.70
C TRP A 476 5.33 -14.03 -18.25
N ASN A 477 4.44 -13.86 -17.26
CA ASN A 477 4.85 -13.61 -15.88
C ASN A 477 5.66 -14.77 -15.29
N ILE A 478 5.23 -16.01 -15.52
CA ILE A 478 5.92 -17.21 -15.07
C ILE A 478 7.25 -17.42 -15.80
N PRO A 479 7.29 -17.55 -17.14
CA PRO A 479 8.54 -17.82 -17.84
C PRO A 479 9.55 -16.69 -17.66
N MET A 480 9.16 -15.42 -17.84
CA MET A 480 10.08 -14.30 -17.69
C MET A 480 10.50 -14.10 -16.23
N GLY A 481 9.64 -14.40 -15.27
CA GLY A 481 10.02 -14.36 -13.85
C GLY A 481 11.02 -15.43 -13.46
N LEU A 482 10.88 -16.66 -14.00
CA LEU A 482 11.88 -17.71 -13.77
C LEU A 482 13.22 -17.40 -14.47
N ILE A 483 13.17 -16.83 -15.68
CA ILE A 483 14.36 -16.36 -16.40
C ILE A 483 15.04 -15.23 -15.63
N HIS A 484 14.30 -14.21 -15.25
CA HIS A 484 14.80 -13.08 -14.44
C HIS A 484 15.43 -13.57 -13.14
N ASN A 485 14.81 -14.52 -12.45
CA ASN A 485 15.33 -15.07 -11.20
C ASN A 485 16.69 -15.77 -11.39
N LYS A 486 16.99 -16.28 -12.58
CA LYS A 486 18.31 -16.85 -12.92
C LYS A 486 19.31 -15.80 -13.40
N THR A 487 18.88 -14.81 -14.18
CA THR A 487 19.79 -13.88 -14.87
C THR A 487 19.99 -12.55 -14.15
N GLY A 488 19.02 -12.11 -13.36
CA GLY A 488 18.96 -10.76 -12.78
C GLY A 488 18.82 -9.63 -13.82
N ASN A 489 18.53 -9.96 -15.09
CA ASN A 489 18.48 -8.97 -16.17
C ASN A 489 17.04 -8.57 -16.52
N CYS A 490 16.74 -7.29 -16.39
CA CYS A 490 15.44 -6.70 -16.72
C CYS A 490 15.20 -6.46 -18.22
N ASN A 491 16.24 -6.61 -19.05
CA ASN A 491 16.10 -6.52 -20.49
C ASN A 491 15.65 -7.86 -21.10
N PHE A 492 14.35 -8.14 -20.99
CA PHE A 492 13.76 -9.39 -21.50
C PHE A 492 13.88 -9.55 -23.02
N ASP A 493 14.09 -8.45 -23.75
CA ASP A 493 14.26 -8.47 -25.21
C ASP A 493 15.57 -9.15 -25.65
N GLU A 494 16.57 -9.24 -24.75
CA GLU A 494 17.88 -9.82 -25.06
C GLU A 494 17.99 -11.32 -24.77
N TYR A 495 17.03 -11.89 -24.02
CA TYR A 495 17.12 -13.30 -23.63
C TYR A 495 16.85 -14.24 -24.81
N PHE A 496 15.81 -13.97 -25.60
CA PHE A 496 15.48 -14.72 -26.82
C PHE A 496 16.05 -14.02 -28.05
N SER A 497 16.40 -14.77 -29.11
CA SER A 497 16.93 -14.16 -30.34
C SER A 497 15.86 -13.38 -31.10
N MET A 498 14.66 -13.95 -31.17
CA MET A 498 13.45 -13.37 -31.75
C MET A 498 12.24 -13.97 -31.05
N GLY A 499 11.10 -13.27 -31.02
CA GLY A 499 9.90 -13.82 -30.44
C GLY A 499 8.62 -13.24 -31.02
N CYS A 500 7.49 -13.81 -30.61
CA CYS A 500 6.21 -13.14 -30.64
C CYS A 500 5.62 -13.07 -29.22
N ALA A 501 5.67 -11.88 -28.63
CA ALA A 501 5.01 -11.51 -27.39
C ALA A 501 4.14 -10.26 -27.64
N PRO A 502 2.88 -10.46 -28.05
CA PRO A 502 1.96 -9.37 -28.33
C PRO A 502 1.84 -8.40 -27.14
N GLY A 503 1.86 -7.10 -27.42
CA GLY A 503 1.96 -6.02 -26.42
C GLY A 503 3.38 -5.52 -26.17
N SER A 504 4.40 -6.12 -26.79
CA SER A 504 5.77 -5.60 -26.76
C SER A 504 5.93 -4.39 -27.69
N PRO A 505 6.96 -3.54 -27.51
CA PRO A 505 7.27 -2.46 -28.44
C PRO A 505 7.44 -3.00 -29.87
N PRO A 506 6.86 -2.37 -30.92
CA PRO A 506 6.90 -2.90 -32.28
C PRO A 506 8.31 -3.15 -32.85
N ASN A 507 9.32 -2.42 -32.33
CA ASN A 507 10.73 -2.53 -32.72
C ASN A 507 11.54 -3.54 -31.90
N SER A 508 10.95 -4.18 -30.89
CA SER A 508 11.62 -5.17 -30.04
C SER A 508 11.75 -6.53 -30.75
N ARG A 509 12.78 -7.31 -30.38
CA ARG A 509 13.00 -8.68 -30.88
C ARG A 509 11.80 -9.58 -30.61
N LEU A 510 11.10 -9.34 -29.50
CA LEU A 510 9.88 -10.04 -29.11
C LEU A 510 8.65 -9.75 -30.01
N CYS A 511 8.69 -8.79 -30.93
CA CYS A 511 7.64 -8.60 -31.93
C CYS A 511 7.98 -9.17 -33.31
N GLN A 512 9.20 -9.66 -33.53
CA GLN A 512 9.68 -9.97 -34.88
C GLN A 512 8.94 -11.14 -35.51
N LEU A 513 8.57 -12.17 -34.74
CA LEU A 513 7.86 -13.34 -35.26
C LEU A 513 6.35 -13.11 -35.45
N CYS A 514 5.78 -12.06 -34.84
CA CYS A 514 4.35 -11.76 -34.93
C CYS A 514 3.90 -11.47 -36.39
N LYS A 515 2.65 -11.79 -36.72
CA LYS A 515 2.13 -11.77 -38.11
C LYS A 515 1.04 -10.73 -38.35
N GLY A 516 0.46 -10.15 -37.30
CA GLY A 516 -0.69 -9.23 -37.39
C GLY A 516 -1.98 -9.93 -37.82
N SER A 517 -2.97 -9.14 -38.25
CA SER A 517 -4.31 -9.59 -38.62
C SER A 517 -4.40 -10.23 -39.99
N GLY A 518 -3.33 -10.16 -40.80
CA GLY A 518 -3.37 -10.50 -42.22
C GLY A 518 -4.06 -9.43 -43.09
N GLY A 519 -4.56 -8.33 -42.49
CA GLY A 519 -5.09 -7.15 -43.19
C GLY A 519 -4.04 -6.06 -43.43
N VAL A 520 -4.46 -4.92 -43.99
CA VAL A 520 -3.61 -3.74 -44.23
C VAL A 520 -4.24 -2.52 -43.52
N PRO A 521 -3.52 -1.84 -42.61
CA PRO A 521 -2.20 -2.20 -42.09
C PRO A 521 -2.26 -3.45 -41.20
N PRO A 522 -1.25 -4.33 -41.25
CA PRO A 522 -1.22 -5.49 -40.36
C PRO A 522 -1.02 -4.98 -38.94
N GLU A 523 -1.99 -5.24 -38.06
CA GLU A 523 -1.95 -4.88 -36.64
C GLU A 523 -0.96 -5.79 -35.90
N LYS A 524 0.33 -5.71 -36.28
CA LYS A 524 1.38 -6.62 -35.83
C LYS A 524 1.71 -6.37 -34.36
N CYS A 525 1.82 -7.46 -33.61
CA CYS A 525 2.18 -7.47 -32.20
C CYS A 525 1.18 -6.75 -31.28
N VAL A 526 -0.05 -6.46 -31.73
CA VAL A 526 -1.08 -5.91 -30.84
C VAL A 526 -1.56 -6.97 -29.86
N ALA A 527 -1.77 -6.60 -28.60
CA ALA A 527 -2.24 -7.51 -27.55
C ALA A 527 -3.75 -7.82 -27.66
N SER A 528 -4.23 -8.20 -28.84
CA SER A 528 -5.62 -8.57 -29.10
C SER A 528 -5.72 -9.70 -30.13
N SER A 529 -6.92 -10.24 -30.33
CA SER A 529 -7.19 -11.27 -31.34
C SER A 529 -6.95 -10.82 -32.79
N HIS A 530 -6.71 -9.53 -33.03
CA HIS A 530 -6.24 -9.03 -34.32
C HIS A 530 -4.80 -9.48 -34.61
N GLU A 531 -4.02 -9.94 -33.64
CA GLU A 531 -2.74 -10.60 -33.89
C GLU A 531 -2.95 -12.13 -33.97
N LYS A 532 -2.56 -12.71 -35.11
CA LYS A 532 -2.69 -14.16 -35.37
C LYS A 532 -2.01 -15.05 -34.32
N TYR A 533 -0.91 -14.59 -33.73
CA TYR A 533 -0.19 -15.31 -32.68
C TYR A 533 -0.59 -14.90 -31.24
N TYR A 534 -1.66 -14.15 -31.07
CA TYR A 534 -2.16 -13.75 -29.74
C TYR A 534 -2.86 -14.87 -28.99
N GLY A 535 -2.69 -14.85 -27.67
CA GLY A 535 -3.36 -15.77 -26.75
C GLY A 535 -2.77 -17.18 -26.77
N TYR A 536 -3.46 -18.11 -26.11
CA TYR A 536 -2.94 -19.46 -25.94
C TYR A 536 -2.81 -20.23 -27.25
N THR A 537 -3.88 -20.25 -28.06
CA THR A 537 -3.88 -20.90 -29.37
C THR A 537 -2.91 -20.23 -30.33
N GLY A 538 -2.84 -18.90 -30.33
CA GLY A 538 -1.90 -18.16 -31.15
C GLY A 538 -0.43 -18.43 -30.81
N ALA A 539 -0.10 -18.56 -29.52
CA ALA A 539 1.25 -18.91 -29.09
C ALA A 539 1.64 -20.35 -29.50
N LEU A 540 0.72 -21.32 -29.41
CA LEU A 540 0.95 -22.67 -29.94
C LEU A 540 1.13 -22.64 -31.46
N ARG A 541 0.31 -21.86 -32.16
CA ARG A 541 0.43 -21.66 -33.61
C ARG A 541 1.77 -21.05 -33.99
N CYS A 542 2.25 -20.07 -33.23
CA CYS A 542 3.59 -19.49 -33.38
C CYS A 542 4.68 -20.55 -33.25
N LEU A 543 4.59 -21.46 -32.26
CA LEU A 543 5.53 -22.59 -32.13
C LEU A 543 5.49 -23.48 -33.37
N VAL A 544 4.29 -23.84 -33.84
CA VAL A 544 4.14 -24.67 -35.04
C VAL A 544 4.78 -24.02 -36.27
N GLU A 545 4.53 -22.73 -36.50
CA GLU A 545 4.91 -22.04 -37.73
C GLU A 545 6.32 -21.41 -37.73
N GLN A 546 6.87 -20.97 -36.58
CA GLN A 546 8.08 -20.12 -36.54
C GLN A 546 8.99 -20.28 -35.31
N GLY A 547 8.41 -20.49 -34.12
CA GLY A 547 9.14 -20.50 -32.86
C GLY A 547 9.71 -21.87 -32.47
N ASP A 548 10.57 -21.85 -31.45
CA ASP A 548 11.21 -23.04 -30.89
C ASP A 548 10.53 -23.47 -29.58
N VAL A 549 9.96 -22.51 -28.82
CA VAL A 549 9.25 -22.76 -27.55
C VAL A 549 7.97 -21.91 -27.47
N ALA A 550 6.88 -22.49 -26.96
CA ALA A 550 5.66 -21.78 -26.60
C ALA A 550 5.35 -21.86 -25.11
N PHE A 551 5.02 -20.72 -24.51
CA PHE A 551 4.59 -20.64 -23.11
C PHE A 551 3.06 -20.53 -23.02
N ILE A 552 2.41 -21.61 -22.58
CA ILE A 552 0.95 -21.78 -22.64
C ILE A 552 0.44 -22.55 -21.41
N LYS A 553 -0.88 -22.71 -21.28
CA LYS A 553 -1.46 -23.62 -20.27
C LYS A 553 -1.44 -25.06 -20.79
N HIS A 554 -1.34 -26.03 -19.88
CA HIS A 554 -1.18 -27.47 -20.20
C HIS A 554 -2.24 -28.05 -21.16
N SER A 555 -3.48 -27.57 -21.13
CA SER A 555 -4.57 -28.12 -21.95
C SER A 555 -4.51 -27.73 -23.43
N ILE A 556 -3.72 -26.73 -23.81
CA ILE A 556 -3.79 -26.10 -25.15
C ILE A 556 -3.31 -27.00 -26.27
N VAL A 557 -2.29 -27.81 -26.02
CA VAL A 557 -1.82 -28.79 -27.01
C VAL A 557 -2.92 -29.82 -27.26
N GLU A 558 -3.58 -30.31 -26.21
CA GLU A 558 -4.70 -31.22 -26.35
C GLU A 558 -5.87 -30.61 -27.13
N GLU A 559 -6.22 -29.36 -26.83
CA GLU A 559 -7.32 -28.64 -27.49
C GLU A 559 -7.08 -28.44 -29.00
N ASN A 560 -5.84 -28.44 -29.46
CA ASN A 560 -5.46 -28.09 -30.83
C ASN A 560 -4.80 -29.21 -31.64
N THR A 561 -4.81 -30.44 -31.15
CA THR A 561 -4.21 -31.60 -31.83
C THR A 561 -5.23 -32.72 -32.01
N ASN A 562 -4.83 -33.79 -32.72
CA ASN A 562 -5.63 -34.99 -32.95
C ASN A 562 -7.01 -34.68 -33.57
N GLY A 563 -7.07 -33.70 -34.48
CA GLY A 563 -8.28 -33.30 -35.19
C GLY A 563 -9.28 -32.47 -34.37
N LYS A 564 -8.97 -32.08 -33.12
CA LYS A 564 -9.87 -31.23 -32.31
C LYS A 564 -9.96 -29.79 -32.82
N ASN A 565 -8.86 -29.24 -33.34
CA ASN A 565 -8.88 -27.98 -34.09
C ASN A 565 -8.86 -28.28 -35.59
N LYS A 566 -9.87 -27.77 -36.31
CA LYS A 566 -10.09 -28.02 -37.75
C LYS A 566 -9.43 -26.99 -38.66
N GLU A 567 -8.80 -25.96 -38.11
CA GLU A 567 -8.07 -24.96 -38.90
C GLU A 567 -6.88 -25.59 -39.64
N ASP A 568 -6.53 -25.04 -40.81
CA ASP A 568 -5.52 -25.64 -41.70
C ASP A 568 -4.14 -25.84 -41.07
N TRP A 569 -3.75 -24.97 -40.14
CA TRP A 569 -2.47 -25.07 -39.44
C TRP A 569 -2.44 -26.16 -38.36
N ALA A 570 -3.60 -26.59 -37.86
CA ALA A 570 -3.75 -27.49 -36.72
C ALA A 570 -4.36 -28.85 -37.05
N LYS A 571 -5.11 -28.96 -38.16
CA LYS A 571 -5.92 -30.15 -38.52
C LYS A 571 -5.16 -31.48 -38.53
N ASN A 572 -3.87 -31.44 -38.87
CA ASN A 572 -3.02 -32.63 -38.98
C ASN A 572 -2.02 -32.77 -37.83
N LEU A 573 -2.05 -31.88 -36.84
CA LEU A 573 -1.14 -31.94 -35.71
C LEU A 573 -1.52 -33.11 -34.80
N LYS A 574 -0.51 -33.85 -34.37
CA LYS A 574 -0.66 -34.92 -33.39
C LYS A 574 -0.03 -34.50 -32.07
N MET A 575 -0.63 -34.91 -30.97
CA MET A 575 -0.15 -34.55 -29.63
C MET A 575 1.27 -35.05 -29.35
N ASP A 576 1.65 -36.20 -29.93
CA ASP A 576 2.98 -36.82 -29.79
C ASP A 576 4.12 -36.04 -30.46
N GLN A 577 3.80 -35.02 -31.26
CA GLN A 577 4.76 -34.11 -31.87
C GLN A 577 5.29 -33.05 -30.89
N PHE A 578 4.76 -32.99 -29.67
CA PHE A 578 5.10 -31.98 -28.68
C PHE A 578 5.56 -32.61 -27.36
N GLU A 579 6.43 -31.89 -26.65
CA GLU A 579 6.91 -32.25 -25.33
C GLU A 579 6.95 -31.03 -24.41
N LEU A 580 6.95 -31.26 -23.11
CA LEU A 580 7.10 -30.22 -22.09
C LEU A 580 8.56 -30.09 -21.68
N LEU A 581 9.01 -28.85 -21.46
CA LEU A 581 10.27 -28.59 -20.77
C LEU A 581 10.03 -28.47 -19.27
N CYS A 582 10.75 -29.27 -18.50
CA CYS A 582 10.74 -29.21 -17.04
C CYS A 582 11.83 -28.25 -16.56
N THR A 583 11.60 -27.58 -15.42
CA THR A 583 12.54 -26.58 -14.87
C THR A 583 13.88 -27.17 -14.41
N ASP A 584 13.92 -28.49 -14.19
CA ASP A 584 15.12 -29.27 -13.86
C ASP A 584 15.94 -29.69 -15.11
N GLY A 585 15.49 -29.32 -16.31
CA GLY A 585 16.16 -29.62 -17.58
C GLY A 585 15.66 -30.89 -18.28
N ARG A 586 14.80 -31.69 -17.65
CA ARG A 586 14.17 -32.86 -18.30
C ARG A 586 13.12 -32.43 -19.33
N ARG A 587 12.74 -33.40 -20.18
CA ARG A 587 11.61 -33.31 -21.10
C ARG A 587 10.61 -34.40 -20.79
N GLU A 588 9.33 -34.09 -20.91
CA GLU A 588 8.25 -35.02 -20.57
C GLU A 588 7.11 -34.96 -21.58
N ASN A 589 6.28 -36.01 -21.59
CA ASN A 589 5.06 -36.01 -22.38
C ASN A 589 4.10 -34.88 -21.93
N VAL A 590 3.34 -34.31 -22.88
CA VAL A 590 2.35 -33.26 -22.62
C VAL A 590 1.34 -33.63 -21.52
N MET A 591 0.99 -34.91 -21.40
CA MET A 591 0.07 -35.41 -20.37
C MET A 591 0.69 -35.49 -18.96
N SER A 592 2.03 -35.45 -18.86
CA SER A 592 2.79 -35.45 -17.60
C SER A 592 2.88 -34.06 -16.96
N TYR A 593 2.04 -33.09 -17.36
CA TYR A 593 2.08 -31.71 -16.91
C TYR A 593 2.02 -31.54 -15.37
N ARG A 594 1.42 -32.49 -14.65
CA ARG A 594 1.39 -32.46 -13.16
C ARG A 594 2.78 -32.60 -12.54
N ASN A 595 3.68 -33.31 -13.21
CA ASN A 595 5.05 -33.55 -12.77
C ASN A 595 6.07 -32.68 -13.52
N CYS A 596 5.68 -32.11 -14.67
CA CYS A 596 6.52 -31.26 -15.50
C CYS A 596 5.77 -29.98 -15.93
N HIS A 597 5.96 -28.92 -15.16
CA HIS A 597 5.40 -27.60 -15.43
C HIS A 597 6.32 -26.51 -14.92
N LEU A 598 6.11 -25.28 -15.39
CA LEU A 598 6.84 -24.11 -14.90
C LEU A 598 6.29 -23.64 -13.55
N ALA A 599 4.96 -23.53 -13.45
CA ALA A 599 4.28 -23.26 -12.21
C ALA A 599 2.82 -23.75 -12.24
N LYS A 600 2.32 -24.17 -11.07
CA LYS A 600 0.89 -24.27 -10.83
C LYS A 600 0.33 -22.86 -10.66
N VAL A 601 -0.67 -22.52 -11.45
CA VAL A 601 -1.22 -21.16 -11.53
C VAL A 601 -2.60 -21.12 -10.90
N PRO A 602 -2.82 -20.27 -9.88
CA PRO A 602 -4.14 -20.11 -9.29
C PRO A 602 -5.11 -19.45 -10.27
N THR A 603 -6.38 -19.76 -10.12
CA THR A 603 -7.48 -19.03 -10.77
C THR A 603 -7.68 -17.67 -10.14
N HIS A 604 -8.75 -16.97 -10.57
CA HIS A 604 -9.13 -15.71 -9.96
C HIS A 604 -9.56 -15.93 -8.50
N ALA A 605 -9.35 -14.93 -7.66
CA ALA A 605 -9.81 -14.94 -6.28
C ALA A 605 -10.48 -13.63 -5.91
N VAL A 606 -11.50 -13.73 -5.07
CA VAL A 606 -12.08 -12.56 -4.42
C VAL A 606 -11.15 -12.12 -3.30
N ILE A 607 -10.74 -10.85 -3.35
CA ILE A 607 -9.83 -10.23 -2.39
C ILE A 607 -10.59 -9.20 -1.55
N THR A 608 -10.26 -9.10 -0.26
CA THR A 608 -10.86 -8.15 0.68
C THR A 608 -9.89 -7.77 1.80
N ARG A 609 -10.26 -6.84 2.68
CA ARG A 609 -9.50 -6.54 3.89
C ARG A 609 -9.68 -7.67 4.93
N PRO A 610 -8.65 -8.00 5.74
CA PRO A 610 -8.68 -9.11 6.68
C PRO A 610 -9.91 -9.11 7.61
N GLU A 611 -10.30 -7.95 8.14
CA GLU A 611 -11.44 -7.79 9.04
C GLU A 611 -12.80 -8.02 8.37
N LYS A 612 -12.89 -7.91 7.04
CA LYS A 612 -14.11 -8.19 6.25
C LYS A 612 -14.14 -9.61 5.68
N ALA A 613 -13.07 -10.39 5.84
CA ALA A 613 -12.90 -11.68 5.19
C ALA A 613 -14.02 -12.69 5.49
N LYS A 614 -14.46 -12.76 6.75
CA LYS A 614 -15.56 -13.65 7.17
C LYS A 614 -16.89 -13.21 6.54
N GLN A 615 -17.21 -11.92 6.63
CA GLN A 615 -18.46 -11.36 6.11
C GLN A 615 -18.59 -11.55 4.59
N VAL A 616 -17.55 -11.22 3.82
CA VAL A 616 -17.55 -11.35 2.35
C VAL A 616 -17.73 -12.81 1.94
N ARG A 617 -17.10 -13.74 2.67
CA ARG A 617 -17.21 -15.17 2.37
C ARG A 617 -18.61 -15.71 2.62
N GLU A 618 -19.21 -15.39 3.77
CA GLU A 618 -20.57 -15.82 4.10
C GLU A 618 -21.60 -15.20 3.15
N LEU A 619 -21.38 -13.95 2.75
CA LEU A 619 -22.19 -13.31 1.70
C LEU A 619 -22.11 -14.10 0.39
N LEU A 620 -20.91 -14.35 -0.13
CA LEU A 620 -20.73 -15.02 -1.42
C LEU A 620 -21.33 -16.43 -1.41
N GLU A 621 -21.23 -17.16 -0.29
CA GLU A 621 -21.87 -18.47 -0.15
C GLU A 621 -23.41 -18.38 -0.28
N ARG A 622 -24.04 -17.37 0.34
CA ARG A 622 -25.49 -17.14 0.21
C ARG A 622 -25.87 -16.70 -1.21
N GLN A 623 -25.11 -15.78 -1.78
CA GLN A 623 -25.38 -15.23 -3.11
C GLN A 623 -25.19 -16.30 -4.20
N GLU A 624 -24.22 -17.20 -4.06
CA GLU A 624 -24.04 -18.33 -4.99
C GLU A 624 -25.17 -19.36 -4.91
N LYS A 625 -25.71 -19.64 -3.71
CA LYS A 625 -26.90 -20.50 -3.53
C LYS A 625 -28.15 -19.93 -4.21
N LEU A 626 -28.23 -18.61 -4.37
CA LEU A 626 -29.32 -17.92 -5.05
C LEU A 626 -29.07 -17.80 -6.55
N PHE A 627 -27.90 -17.32 -6.95
CA PHE A 627 -27.64 -16.80 -8.30
C PHE A 627 -26.50 -17.52 -9.06
N GLY A 628 -25.84 -18.49 -8.42
CA GLY A 628 -24.85 -19.35 -9.07
C GLY A 628 -25.49 -20.28 -10.12
N ILE A 629 -24.70 -21.12 -10.78
CA ILE A 629 -25.18 -22.00 -11.86
C ILE A 629 -26.31 -22.96 -11.42
N LYS A 630 -26.27 -23.40 -10.16
CA LYS A 630 -27.30 -24.23 -9.52
C LYS A 630 -28.19 -23.43 -8.56
N GLY A 631 -28.17 -22.10 -8.67
CA GLY A 631 -28.87 -21.22 -7.75
C GLY A 631 -30.39 -21.30 -7.91
N VAL A 632 -31.13 -21.20 -6.80
CA VAL A 632 -32.60 -21.29 -6.79
C VAL A 632 -33.30 -20.11 -7.48
N ALA A 633 -32.59 -19.01 -7.67
CA ALA A 633 -33.06 -17.77 -8.29
C ALA A 633 -32.21 -17.38 -9.52
N LYS A 634 -31.50 -18.33 -10.13
CA LYS A 634 -30.63 -18.09 -11.30
C LYS A 634 -31.35 -17.45 -12.48
N ASP A 635 -32.66 -17.71 -12.63
CA ASP A 635 -33.45 -17.16 -13.73
C ASP A 635 -33.74 -15.66 -13.54
N LYS A 636 -33.61 -15.14 -12.31
CA LYS A 636 -33.71 -13.70 -12.01
C LYS A 636 -32.38 -12.98 -12.22
N PHE A 637 -31.28 -13.62 -11.84
CA PHE A 637 -29.92 -13.12 -12.02
C PHE A 637 -28.92 -14.26 -12.03
N LYS A 638 -28.02 -14.24 -13.01
CA LYS A 638 -26.95 -15.22 -13.15
C LYS A 638 -25.61 -14.59 -12.79
N MET A 639 -25.03 -15.02 -11.67
CA MET A 639 -23.80 -14.44 -11.13
C MET A 639 -22.59 -14.64 -12.06
N PHE A 640 -22.47 -15.84 -12.65
CA PHE A 640 -21.35 -16.25 -13.51
C PHE A 640 -21.68 -16.24 -15.01
N GLU A 641 -22.71 -15.51 -15.43
CA GLU A 641 -23.00 -15.27 -16.84
C GLU A 641 -23.01 -13.76 -17.08
N SER A 642 -22.57 -13.31 -18.24
CA SER A 642 -22.57 -11.89 -18.58
C SER A 642 -23.12 -11.67 -19.98
N GLN A 643 -23.71 -10.48 -20.20
CA GLN A 643 -24.28 -10.10 -21.50
C GLN A 643 -23.19 -9.94 -22.57
N THR A 644 -22.00 -9.52 -22.14
CA THR A 644 -20.81 -9.40 -22.99
C THR A 644 -19.87 -10.57 -22.70
N LYS A 645 -18.88 -10.35 -21.82
CA LYS A 645 -17.90 -11.35 -21.42
C LYS A 645 -17.25 -10.99 -20.09
N ASP A 646 -17.10 -11.98 -19.22
CA ASP A 646 -16.29 -11.95 -17.99
C ASP A 646 -16.53 -10.70 -17.11
N LEU A 647 -17.79 -10.33 -16.87
CA LEU A 647 -18.13 -9.20 -15.99
C LEU A 647 -18.24 -9.66 -14.53
N LEU A 648 -17.49 -9.02 -13.63
CA LEU A 648 -17.37 -9.29 -12.17
C LEU A 648 -16.66 -10.60 -11.81
N PHE A 649 -16.96 -11.67 -12.55
CA PHE A 649 -16.38 -13.01 -12.44
C PHE A 649 -16.15 -13.55 -13.86
N LYS A 650 -15.29 -14.56 -14.00
CA LYS A 650 -15.20 -15.27 -15.29
C LYS A 650 -16.51 -16.01 -15.59
N ASP A 651 -16.96 -15.96 -16.85
CA ASP A 651 -18.19 -16.66 -17.26
C ASP A 651 -18.04 -18.19 -17.20
N LEU A 652 -16.79 -18.66 -17.21
CA LEU A 652 -16.45 -20.08 -17.05
C LEU A 652 -16.57 -20.56 -15.60
N THR A 653 -16.78 -19.67 -14.64
CA THR A 653 -16.89 -20.01 -13.21
C THR A 653 -18.05 -20.96 -12.98
N LYS A 654 -17.73 -22.16 -12.51
CA LYS A 654 -18.67 -23.21 -12.12
C LYS A 654 -19.15 -23.05 -10.69
N CYS A 655 -18.27 -22.59 -9.81
CA CYS A 655 -18.56 -22.32 -8.41
C CYS A 655 -17.42 -21.55 -7.73
N LEU A 656 -17.65 -21.04 -6.51
CA LEU A 656 -16.64 -20.39 -5.69
C LEU A 656 -16.10 -21.36 -4.61
N VAL A 657 -14.80 -21.63 -4.65
CA VAL A 657 -14.14 -22.50 -3.66
C VAL A 657 -13.78 -21.69 -2.43
N LYS A 658 -14.31 -22.10 -1.29
CA LYS A 658 -13.98 -21.55 0.02
C LYS A 658 -12.51 -21.81 0.36
N LEU A 659 -11.75 -20.75 0.59
CA LEU A 659 -10.37 -20.85 1.06
C LEU A 659 -10.32 -20.99 2.59
N ARG A 660 -9.22 -21.52 3.11
CA ARG A 660 -8.97 -21.70 4.55
C ARG A 660 -8.87 -20.34 5.25
N ASP A 661 -9.36 -20.24 6.48
CA ASP A 661 -9.18 -19.04 7.30
C ASP A 661 -7.70 -18.75 7.55
N GLY A 662 -7.32 -17.48 7.41
CA GLY A 662 -5.94 -17.02 7.55
C GLY A 662 -5.02 -17.39 6.39
N ILE A 663 -5.53 -17.94 5.28
CA ILE A 663 -4.71 -18.20 4.08
C ILE A 663 -4.07 -16.89 3.60
N THR A 664 -2.77 -16.93 3.34
CA THR A 664 -2.07 -15.77 2.80
C THR A 664 -2.14 -15.74 1.28
N TYR A 665 -1.97 -14.56 0.67
CA TYR A 665 -1.83 -14.48 -0.78
C TYR A 665 -0.65 -15.32 -1.29
N LYS A 666 0.44 -15.47 -0.52
CA LYS A 666 1.58 -16.32 -0.89
C LYS A 666 1.19 -17.79 -0.95
N GLU A 667 0.51 -18.28 0.09
CA GLU A 667 -0.02 -19.65 0.13
C GLU A 667 -1.02 -19.91 -1.01
N PHE A 668 -1.91 -18.95 -1.28
CA PHE A 668 -2.88 -19.06 -2.37
C PHE A 668 -2.21 -19.10 -3.75
N LEU A 669 -1.20 -18.24 -3.96
CA LEU A 669 -0.47 -18.15 -5.22
C LEU A 669 0.44 -19.36 -5.45
N GLY A 670 0.98 -19.94 -4.37
CA GLY A 670 2.00 -20.98 -4.42
C GLY A 670 3.41 -20.41 -4.65
N ASP A 671 4.42 -21.11 -4.14
CA ASP A 671 5.80 -20.63 -4.08
C ASP A 671 6.39 -20.29 -5.46
N GLN A 672 6.14 -21.15 -6.45
CA GLN A 672 6.66 -20.96 -7.81
C GLN A 672 6.10 -19.69 -8.47
N TYR A 673 4.78 -19.50 -8.41
CA TYR A 673 4.14 -18.32 -9.00
C TYR A 673 4.54 -17.04 -8.27
N TYR A 674 4.55 -17.08 -6.93
CA TYR A 674 4.99 -15.97 -6.10
C TYR A 674 6.43 -15.58 -6.43
N ALA A 675 7.35 -16.54 -6.53
CA ALA A 675 8.74 -16.28 -6.88
C ALA A 675 8.87 -15.61 -8.25
N SER A 676 8.17 -16.11 -9.28
CA SER A 676 8.20 -15.51 -10.62
C SER A 676 7.70 -14.06 -10.63
N VAL A 677 6.53 -13.80 -10.04
CA VAL A 677 5.94 -12.45 -10.02
C VAL A 677 6.76 -11.50 -9.14
N SER A 678 7.24 -11.97 -7.99
CA SER A 678 8.12 -11.19 -7.12
C SER A 678 9.42 -10.81 -7.83
N SER A 679 9.98 -11.73 -8.63
CA SER A 679 11.19 -11.50 -9.39
C SER A 679 10.96 -10.46 -10.50
N LEU A 680 9.89 -10.58 -11.29
CA LEU A 680 9.57 -9.58 -12.32
C LEU A 680 9.31 -8.18 -11.76
N ASN A 681 8.69 -8.10 -10.58
CA ASN A 681 8.41 -6.83 -9.94
C ASN A 681 9.66 -6.08 -9.46
N THR A 682 10.87 -6.66 -9.49
CA THR A 682 12.09 -5.88 -9.27
C THR A 682 12.46 -5.03 -10.48
N CYS A 683 12.05 -5.44 -11.68
CA CYS A 683 12.36 -4.73 -12.92
C CYS A 683 11.40 -3.59 -13.22
N ASN A 684 10.12 -3.79 -12.89
CA ASN A 684 9.11 -2.76 -13.01
C ASN A 684 8.12 -2.91 -11.84
N PRO A 685 8.46 -2.39 -10.65
CA PRO A 685 7.59 -2.49 -9.50
C PRO A 685 6.26 -1.81 -9.82
N SER A 686 5.15 -2.52 -9.66
CA SER A 686 3.82 -1.89 -9.65
C SER A 686 3.84 -0.88 -8.51
N GLY A 687 3.85 0.43 -8.83
CA GLY A 687 4.09 1.52 -7.88
C GLY A 687 3.05 1.67 -6.76
N ASN A 688 2.08 0.76 -6.68
CA ASN A 688 0.82 0.98 -6.00
C ASN A 688 0.84 0.60 -4.51
N CYS A 689 1.68 -0.35 -4.09
CA CYS A 689 1.53 -0.97 -2.76
C CYS A 689 2.82 -1.21 -1.96
N ASN A 690 3.90 -0.49 -2.23
CA ASN A 690 5.06 -0.44 -1.32
C ASN A 690 4.71 0.35 -0.05
N SER A 691 3.77 -0.18 0.74
CA SER A 691 3.45 0.32 2.08
C SER A 691 4.59 -0.05 3.01
N PRO A 692 5.13 0.89 3.78
CA PRO A 692 6.27 0.64 4.65
C PRO A 692 5.90 -0.09 5.97
N ARG A 693 4.71 -0.70 6.05
CA ARG A 693 4.20 -1.42 7.23
C ARG A 693 4.60 -2.89 7.35
N LYS A 694 5.20 -3.50 6.31
CA LYS A 694 5.57 -4.94 6.31
C LYS A 694 7.09 -5.14 6.25
N LYS A 695 7.76 -4.77 7.33
CA LYS A 695 8.84 -5.57 7.91
C LYS A 695 8.61 -5.63 9.41
#